data_AF-A0AAD4EU83-F1
#
_entry.id   AF-A0AAD4EU83-F1
#
_cell.length_a   1.000
_cell.length_b   1.000
_cell.length_c   1.000
_cell.angle_alpha   90.00
_cell.angle_beta   90.00
_cell.angle_gamma   90.00
#
_symmetry.space_group_name_H-M   'P 1'
#
loop_
_entity.id
_entity.type
_entity.pdbx_description
1 polymer ?
#
loop_
_entity_poly.entity_id
_entity_poly.type
_entity_poly.pdbx_seq_one_letter_code
_entity_poly.pdbx_strand_id
1 'polypeptide(L)'
;MKTKILNFAQLVLIPSAGSPAQDGDSIHWTAVCLTPTDFWPSATSYTKCKAPTLSAQSTCFIATALDVVALRWREVLEAVERLVNPSAVLHRPDLLQDILFDDDAFSISKRYFWAINFIHEAVSTLDNSIQQWTHHKKHWVTPQKTRVINGREAHWQRKSQEVLEAAERRADEACDKLRALKQEFQETLERITVMRDGLFNASAVMESRTSTKLGENVKLLTFVSIFFLPLGLCVAIWSINESYSRTSLLIVTAAVAVATYAITFNLNNLVGGLQKVFAPKRRALIEQMATDTDWQWVALGKRFEAFQKSESGQTKPSEWKIWQPPTMAPTQDHRYEHVPPIPTYDEAIAGGSAWHHDGANSPIDDPRHSTEAAAEGQSLLTGSRHAFESSTPNSQPPRGRRPRGYRPPTVETDDESNIFSSDSDSDSDEERETAQVRREMQELEIDDSDVHGRNRSSWGKRIGLSLSLPQWKWRWRLPTLRRRAGSASGDGNPTPAAAEEQQSPAGFFRPPSLPKFGSAALFLLVGRTLAATIVIGFLYLLFASDIFTNMARRMNSQMFDPESVRIHVQSSVDPRRIRDHLEHFLIYPHMAGTEGDYALMEDTELLFRKYGLEDITRDVYQVYLNYPKPDGRAVEVLGGDGKPVWSAKFEGEDAGHPTFVFHGHSKSGDVKGPLLYANYGSKEDFQALKDGGIETNGAIVLMRVSGPEGDIGEMVREAEIAGSAGCLIYDEPVNRTVSLRNWVVGDVLTPGWGSKPHLPRMKLDQTKGLVKIPSLPLSQRDAQGLLEHLKGFGKQSTQPWVGEVWTGNNSSPIVRLKNDQDEIEKQPIWNVIGRIQGVEQGEKRVIIGNHRDSVAVRATGPHSGTAIMLEIIRVLGDLAARGWRPLRTIEFASWDGGEYNLIGSTEYVEENEEVLRRDAIAYINLDAAVTGSTFRAAGSPVYRNLILQILNRVSDPHYNATLRDRWDQRHADLENLGTRSDYVAFQDIVGTSSLDIRFHGDEPSARASYDTFQSLEKAIDPGFVYHTLMGQVLGLLVLELADRPVVPFDMPAYADGLTRWTAELETWAKKQPGAAHLSFANLKLAADQAAASARAAAKWEAKWESMVLGASGWEPTSLGWRRCDYNARLAKFESDLLDAAGMHNRTQYKHVVFGPQFGAEEGDEAYFPSIRDSVLSGNATLAQFAVDRVAQILIKAAEELEGAKAS
;
A
#
# COMPACT_ATOMS: atom_id res chain seq x y z
N MET A 1 -1.18 21.24 -29.41
CA MET A 1 0.20 20.80 -29.76
C MET A 1 0.56 19.52 -29.00
N LYS A 2 -0.27 18.46 -29.05
CA LYS A 2 -0.28 17.38 -28.03
C LYS A 2 -0.05 15.95 -28.57
N THR A 3 0.39 15.79 -29.83
CA THR A 3 0.26 14.50 -30.55
C THR A 3 1.40 14.19 -31.56
N LYS A 4 2.57 14.84 -31.46
CA LYS A 4 3.63 14.75 -32.50
C LYS A 4 5.09 14.79 -32.04
N ILE A 5 5.37 14.85 -30.74
CA ILE A 5 6.73 15.11 -30.20
C ILE A 5 7.22 13.92 -29.36
N LEU A 6 7.18 12.72 -29.94
CA LEU A 6 7.78 11.49 -29.40
C LEU A 6 8.42 10.71 -30.57
N ASN A 7 9.55 10.03 -30.29
CA ASN A 7 10.50 9.37 -31.23
C ASN A 7 11.51 10.29 -31.93
N PHE A 8 12.69 10.53 -31.33
CA PHE A 8 13.75 11.35 -31.94
C PHE A 8 15.11 10.64 -32.11
N ALA A 9 15.50 10.45 -33.36
CA ALA A 9 16.87 10.41 -33.89
C ALA A 9 17.79 9.23 -33.48
N GLN A 10 17.31 7.98 -33.54
CA GLN A 10 18.24 6.84 -33.68
C GLN A 10 18.77 6.72 -35.13
N LEU A 11 20.08 6.51 -35.28
CA LEU A 11 20.72 6.22 -36.56
C LEU A 11 21.17 4.75 -36.58
N VAL A 12 20.46 3.90 -37.33
CA VAL A 12 20.76 2.46 -37.45
C VAL A 12 21.41 2.18 -38.81
N LEU A 13 22.63 1.64 -38.79
CA LEU A 13 23.34 1.16 -39.98
C LEU A 13 23.08 -0.33 -40.16
N ILE A 14 22.22 -0.69 -41.10
CA ILE A 14 21.85 -2.08 -41.38
C ILE A 14 22.68 -2.60 -42.57
N PRO A 15 23.50 -3.66 -42.41
CA PRO A 15 24.10 -4.37 -43.53
C PRO A 15 23.01 -5.07 -44.34
N SER A 16 23.07 -5.00 -45.69
CA SER A 16 22.11 -5.70 -46.54
C SER A 16 22.38 -7.22 -46.57
N ALA A 17 21.92 -7.93 -45.54
CA ALA A 17 21.97 -9.39 -45.47
C ALA A 17 20.89 -10.00 -46.37
N GLY A 18 21.15 -10.07 -47.69
CA GLY A 18 20.08 -10.32 -48.68
C GLY A 18 20.42 -11.14 -49.93
N SER A 19 21.68 -11.45 -50.25
CA SER A 19 22.06 -12.49 -51.26
C SER A 19 23.59 -12.70 -51.32
N PRO A 20 24.06 -13.91 -51.69
CA PRO A 20 25.45 -14.11 -52.09
C PRO A 20 25.66 -13.54 -53.51
N ALA A 21 26.38 -12.43 -53.62
CA ALA A 21 26.71 -11.84 -54.92
C ALA A 21 27.63 -12.78 -55.72
N GLN A 22 27.18 -13.20 -56.90
CA GLN A 22 28.06 -13.68 -57.97
C GLN A 22 28.85 -12.49 -58.54
N ASP A 23 29.89 -12.77 -59.33
CA ASP A 23 30.94 -11.82 -59.73
C ASP A 23 30.45 -10.42 -60.16
N GLY A 24 30.78 -9.40 -59.34
CA GLY A 24 30.89 -8.01 -59.79
C GLY A 24 30.06 -6.95 -59.05
N ASP A 25 29.00 -7.33 -58.34
CA ASP A 25 28.02 -6.35 -57.83
C ASP A 25 28.42 -5.63 -56.52
N SER A 26 27.94 -4.38 -56.39
CA SER A 26 28.33 -3.45 -55.33
C SER A 26 27.65 -3.71 -53.99
N ILE A 27 28.42 -3.64 -52.88
CA ILE A 27 27.86 -3.81 -51.53
C ILE A 27 26.97 -2.61 -51.16
N HIS A 28 25.67 -2.83 -51.06
CA HIS A 28 24.69 -1.83 -50.63
C HIS A 28 24.53 -1.82 -49.09
N TRP A 29 24.36 -0.62 -48.52
CA TRP A 29 24.17 -0.40 -47.09
C TRP A 29 23.03 0.60 -46.87
N THR A 30 22.18 0.36 -45.88
CA THR A 30 21.05 1.23 -45.56
C THR A 30 21.29 1.94 -44.23
N ALA A 31 21.33 3.27 -44.25
CA ALA A 31 21.34 4.10 -43.06
C ALA A 31 19.90 4.56 -42.76
N VAL A 32 19.30 4.04 -41.70
CA VAL A 32 17.96 4.45 -41.24
C VAL A 32 18.15 5.54 -40.19
N CYS A 33 17.57 6.72 -40.42
CA CYS A 33 17.53 7.83 -39.47
C CYS A 33 16.10 8.03 -38.98
N LEU A 34 15.84 7.74 -37.70
CA LEU A 34 14.50 7.75 -37.11
C LEU A 34 14.15 9.11 -36.51
N THR A 35 14.14 10.17 -37.34
CA THR A 35 13.60 11.49 -36.97
C THR A 35 12.12 11.62 -37.34
N PRO A 36 11.30 12.41 -36.64
CA PRO A 36 9.92 12.67 -37.06
C PRO A 36 9.84 13.38 -38.41
N THR A 37 8.70 13.23 -39.08
CA THR A 37 8.41 13.80 -40.40
C THR A 37 8.70 15.29 -40.49
N ASP A 38 8.44 16.02 -39.41
CA ASP A 38 8.45 17.48 -39.36
C ASP A 38 9.89 18.03 -39.07
N PHE A 39 10.84 17.15 -38.71
CA PHE A 39 12.25 17.50 -38.50
C PHE A 39 13.08 17.44 -39.79
N TRP A 40 12.55 16.90 -40.90
CA TRP A 40 13.26 16.83 -42.16
C TRP A 40 13.52 18.23 -42.75
N PRO A 41 14.74 18.52 -43.25
CA PRO A 41 14.99 19.71 -44.04
C PRO A 41 14.41 19.52 -45.45
N SER A 42 14.10 20.62 -46.13
CA SER A 42 13.69 20.59 -47.54
C SER A 42 14.79 19.96 -48.41
N ALA A 43 14.39 19.31 -49.51
CA ALA A 43 15.24 18.42 -50.31
C ALA A 43 16.50 19.09 -50.91
N THR A 44 16.57 20.42 -50.91
CA THR A 44 17.73 21.23 -51.31
C THR A 44 18.91 21.18 -50.34
N SER A 45 18.71 20.80 -49.07
CA SER A 45 19.74 20.83 -48.03
C SER A 45 20.75 19.67 -48.11
N TYR A 46 20.40 18.57 -48.78
CA TYR A 46 21.28 17.42 -48.96
C TYR A 46 22.28 17.66 -50.10
N THR A 47 23.46 18.19 -49.77
CA THR A 47 24.56 18.28 -50.74
C THR A 47 25.03 16.88 -51.14
N LYS A 48 24.91 16.54 -52.43
CA LYS A 48 25.38 15.25 -52.97
C LYS A 48 26.90 15.13 -52.82
N CYS A 49 27.34 14.44 -51.77
CA CYS A 49 28.75 14.17 -51.51
C CYS A 49 29.37 13.31 -52.63
N LYS A 50 30.14 13.93 -53.52
CA LYS A 50 30.81 13.26 -54.65
C LYS A 50 32.14 12.59 -54.23
N ALA A 51 32.13 11.89 -53.09
CA ALA A 51 33.27 11.08 -52.66
C ALA A 51 33.27 9.70 -53.35
N PRO A 52 34.43 9.14 -53.70
CA PRO A 52 34.51 7.85 -54.40
C PRO A 52 34.32 6.61 -53.49
N THR A 53 34.44 6.73 -52.16
CA THR A 53 34.15 5.62 -51.22
C THR A 53 32.87 5.84 -50.43
N LEU A 54 32.12 4.76 -50.20
CA LEU A 54 30.88 4.77 -49.42
C LEU A 54 31.06 5.34 -48.02
N SER A 55 32.20 5.08 -47.37
CA SER A 55 32.54 5.62 -46.03
C SER A 55 32.53 7.15 -45.98
N ALA A 56 33.16 7.80 -46.97
CA ALA A 56 33.17 9.26 -47.06
C ALA A 56 31.78 9.83 -47.41
N GLN A 57 30.94 9.07 -48.12
CA GLN A 57 29.54 9.45 -48.37
C GLN A 57 28.68 9.33 -47.10
N SER A 58 28.75 8.21 -46.39
CA SER A 58 27.93 7.96 -45.19
C SER A 58 28.32 8.87 -44.03
N THR A 59 29.61 9.07 -43.77
CA THR A 59 30.07 10.05 -42.76
C THR A 59 29.66 11.48 -43.11
N CYS A 60 29.64 11.87 -44.39
CA CYS A 60 29.14 13.18 -44.82
C CYS A 60 27.62 13.34 -44.66
N PHE A 61 26.84 12.26 -44.83
CA PHE A 61 25.41 12.25 -44.53
C PHE A 61 25.17 12.42 -43.03
N ILE A 62 25.90 11.68 -42.19
CA ILE A 62 25.82 11.76 -40.72
C ILE A 62 26.19 13.17 -40.23
N ALA A 63 27.27 13.77 -40.75
CA ALA A 63 27.65 15.15 -40.44
C ALA A 63 26.54 16.17 -40.77
N THR A 64 25.85 15.97 -41.90
CA THR A 64 24.73 16.82 -42.32
C THR A 64 23.50 16.63 -41.42
N ALA A 65 23.20 15.39 -41.01
CA ALA A 65 22.11 15.09 -40.10
C ALA A 65 22.33 15.68 -38.70
N LEU A 66 23.56 15.57 -38.15
CA LEU A 66 23.92 16.14 -36.85
C LEU A 66 23.79 17.67 -36.83
N ASP A 67 24.18 18.35 -37.91
CA ASP A 67 23.98 19.81 -38.06
C ASP A 67 22.49 20.21 -38.00
N VAL A 68 21.61 19.44 -38.67
CA VAL A 68 20.15 19.71 -38.65
C VAL A 68 19.55 19.42 -37.27
N VAL A 69 19.96 18.31 -36.63
CA VAL A 69 19.52 17.96 -35.28
C VAL A 69 19.93 19.04 -34.27
N ALA A 70 21.16 19.56 -34.37
CA ALA A 70 21.61 20.69 -33.54
C ALA A 70 20.78 21.97 -33.77
N LEU A 71 20.43 22.29 -35.02
CA LEU A 71 19.59 23.45 -35.32
C LEU A 71 18.16 23.29 -34.76
N ARG A 72 17.54 22.12 -34.90
CA ARG A 72 16.20 21.85 -34.37
C ARG A 72 16.15 21.85 -32.84
N TRP A 73 17.16 21.30 -32.15
CA TRP A 73 17.21 21.37 -30.68
C TRP A 73 17.36 22.81 -30.16
N ARG A 74 17.98 23.72 -30.93
CA ARG A 74 18.00 25.16 -30.60
C ARG A 74 16.62 25.81 -30.73
N GLU A 75 15.88 25.52 -31.79
CA GLU A 75 14.49 26.00 -31.95
C GLU A 75 13.58 25.49 -30.81
N VAL A 76 13.77 24.24 -30.36
CA VAL A 76 13.06 23.64 -29.22
C VAL A 76 13.43 24.33 -27.90
N LEU A 77 14.72 24.61 -27.65
CA LEU A 77 15.17 25.34 -26.48
C LEU A 77 14.52 26.73 -26.41
N GLU A 78 14.56 27.50 -27.50
CA GLU A 78 13.91 28.81 -27.57
C GLU A 78 12.39 28.75 -27.32
N ALA A 79 11.72 27.69 -27.76
CA ALA A 79 10.29 27.50 -27.50
C ALA A 79 10.00 27.20 -26.01
N VAL A 80 10.84 26.40 -25.35
CA VAL A 80 10.73 26.11 -23.91
C VAL A 80 11.04 27.37 -23.09
N GLU A 81 12.08 28.13 -23.43
CA GLU A 81 12.39 29.39 -22.75
C GLU A 81 11.22 30.40 -22.83
N ARG A 82 10.58 30.53 -23.99
CA ARG A 82 9.41 31.43 -24.17
C ARG A 82 8.17 30.95 -23.41
N LEU A 83 7.98 29.64 -23.25
CA LEU A 83 6.87 29.07 -22.47
C LEU A 83 7.05 29.30 -20.96
N VAL A 84 8.30 29.19 -20.50
CA VAL A 84 8.71 29.36 -19.09
C VAL A 84 8.77 30.83 -18.68
N ASN A 85 9.25 31.71 -19.58
CA ASN A 85 9.54 33.11 -19.26
C ASN A 85 8.99 34.04 -20.36
N PRO A 86 7.73 34.48 -20.26
CA PRO A 86 7.13 35.37 -21.24
C PRO A 86 7.77 36.76 -21.13
N SER A 87 8.60 37.14 -22.11
CA SER A 87 9.40 38.37 -22.11
C SER A 87 8.60 39.69 -22.07
N ALA A 88 7.26 39.62 -22.08
CA ALA A 88 6.36 40.75 -21.84
C ALA A 88 6.19 41.11 -20.35
N VAL A 89 6.46 40.20 -19.42
CA VAL A 89 6.18 40.36 -17.97
C VAL A 89 7.01 41.49 -17.34
N LEU A 90 8.31 41.58 -17.66
CA LEU A 90 9.22 42.59 -17.12
C LEU A 90 8.82 44.06 -17.42
N HIS A 91 7.85 44.27 -18.30
CA HIS A 91 7.36 45.60 -18.69
C HIS A 91 6.02 45.99 -18.06
N ARG A 92 5.40 45.14 -17.22
CA ARG A 92 4.21 45.49 -16.44
C ARG A 92 4.41 45.15 -14.94
N PRO A 93 4.68 46.13 -14.07
CA PRO A 93 4.89 45.86 -12.65
C PRO A 93 3.63 45.31 -11.97
N ASP A 94 2.44 45.65 -12.48
CA ASP A 94 1.14 45.23 -11.96
C ASP A 94 0.98 43.70 -12.02
N LEU A 95 1.37 43.08 -13.14
CA LEU A 95 1.35 41.62 -13.35
C LEU A 95 2.51 40.89 -12.65
N LEU A 96 3.51 41.62 -12.14
CA LEU A 96 4.66 41.01 -11.46
C LEU A 96 4.27 40.43 -10.09
N GLN A 97 3.23 40.98 -9.44
CA GLN A 97 2.71 40.44 -8.19
C GLN A 97 1.93 39.14 -8.40
N ASP A 98 1.11 39.07 -9.47
CA ASP A 98 0.28 37.90 -9.80
C ASP A 98 1.08 36.70 -10.32
N ILE A 99 2.37 36.90 -10.65
CA ILE A 99 3.31 35.86 -11.13
C ILE A 99 4.32 35.47 -10.03
N LEU A 100 4.32 36.18 -8.90
CA LEU A 100 5.17 35.91 -7.73
C LEU A 100 4.60 34.79 -6.82
N PHE A 101 3.36 34.39 -7.10
CA PHE A 101 2.62 33.30 -6.49
C PHE A 101 1.95 32.49 -7.62
N ASP A 102 1.54 31.25 -7.36
CA ASP A 102 0.78 30.47 -8.34
C ASP A 102 -0.71 30.85 -8.29
N ASP A 103 -1.47 30.48 -9.32
CA ASP A 103 -2.94 30.54 -9.26
C ASP A 103 -3.51 29.31 -8.52
N ASP A 104 -4.77 29.38 -8.08
CA ASP A 104 -5.44 28.28 -7.36
C ASP A 104 -5.59 27.00 -8.21
N ALA A 105 -5.36 27.10 -9.53
CA ALA A 105 -5.30 25.98 -10.45
C ALA A 105 -3.86 25.45 -10.67
N PHE A 106 -2.86 25.97 -9.94
CA PHE A 106 -1.43 25.64 -10.01
C PHE A 106 -0.85 25.73 -11.43
N SER A 107 -1.31 26.69 -12.24
CA SER A 107 -0.99 26.73 -13.67
C SER A 107 0.47 27.08 -13.97
N ILE A 108 1.19 27.74 -13.05
CA ILE A 108 2.62 28.02 -13.17
C ILE A 108 3.44 26.78 -12.77
N SER A 109 3.13 26.17 -11.62
CA SER A 109 3.80 24.94 -11.16
C SER A 109 3.64 23.79 -12.15
N LYS A 110 2.45 23.63 -12.75
CA LYS A 110 2.19 22.63 -13.81
C LYS A 110 3.06 22.86 -15.05
N ARG A 111 3.32 24.12 -15.43
CA ARG A 111 4.23 24.46 -16.54
C ARG A 111 5.69 24.16 -16.18
N TYR A 112 6.15 24.53 -14.99
CA TYR A 112 7.51 24.23 -14.54
C TYR A 112 7.76 22.73 -14.40
N PHE A 113 6.81 21.96 -13.87
CA PHE A 113 6.91 20.50 -13.77
C PHE A 113 7.01 19.83 -15.16
N TRP A 114 6.17 20.24 -16.12
CA TRP A 114 6.26 19.77 -17.50
C TRP A 114 7.62 20.11 -18.14
N ALA A 115 8.09 21.35 -17.98
CA ALA A 115 9.35 21.80 -18.55
C ALA A 115 10.57 21.07 -17.94
N ILE A 116 10.60 20.85 -16.63
CA ILE A 116 11.64 20.08 -15.93
C ILE A 116 11.75 18.67 -16.51
N ASN A 117 10.63 17.95 -16.59
CA ASN A 117 10.61 16.57 -17.09
C ASN A 117 11.03 16.48 -18.56
N PHE A 118 10.54 17.40 -19.40
CA PHE A 118 10.93 17.49 -20.81
C PHE A 118 12.42 17.76 -21.00
N ILE A 119 13.02 18.67 -20.20
CA ILE A 119 14.44 19.00 -20.32
C ILE A 119 15.32 17.82 -19.88
N HIS A 120 14.93 17.06 -18.86
CA HIS A 120 15.65 15.82 -18.48
C HIS A 120 15.70 14.81 -19.64
N GLU A 121 14.59 14.60 -20.35
CA GLU A 121 14.53 13.71 -21.52
C GLU A 121 15.35 14.25 -22.71
N ALA A 122 15.30 15.56 -22.96
CA ALA A 122 16.09 16.23 -24.00
C ALA A 122 17.60 16.10 -23.75
N VAL A 123 18.07 16.35 -22.51
CA VAL A 123 19.48 16.24 -22.10
C VAL A 123 20.00 14.80 -22.26
N SER A 124 19.18 13.80 -21.95
CA SER A 124 19.49 12.37 -22.17
C SER A 124 19.62 12.04 -23.67
N THR A 125 18.69 12.54 -24.49
CA THR A 125 18.66 12.32 -25.94
C THR A 125 19.83 12.99 -26.67
N LEU A 126 20.22 14.19 -26.24
CA LEU A 126 21.41 14.89 -26.71
C LEU A 126 22.70 14.10 -26.40
N ASP A 127 22.82 13.56 -25.19
CA ASP A 127 24.01 12.79 -24.79
C ASP A 127 24.15 11.50 -25.60
N ASN A 128 23.07 10.72 -25.76
CA ASN A 128 23.06 9.53 -26.60
C ASN A 128 23.50 9.85 -28.04
N SER A 129 22.99 10.94 -28.63
CA SER A 129 23.38 11.40 -29.97
C SER A 129 24.89 11.64 -30.10
N ILE A 130 25.52 12.24 -29.08
CA ILE A 130 26.97 12.49 -29.02
C ILE A 130 27.76 11.17 -28.83
N GLN A 131 27.24 10.24 -28.02
CA GLN A 131 27.84 8.91 -27.83
C GLN A 131 27.83 8.09 -29.12
N GLN A 132 26.72 8.08 -29.88
CA GLN A 132 26.63 7.36 -31.16
C GLN A 132 27.63 7.86 -32.20
N TRP A 133 27.81 9.19 -32.34
CA TRP A 133 28.87 9.74 -33.20
C TRP A 133 30.26 9.30 -32.73
N THR A 134 30.52 9.39 -31.42
CA THR A 134 31.82 9.00 -30.83
C THR A 134 32.14 7.52 -31.10
N HIS A 135 31.15 6.64 -31.00
CA HIS A 135 31.27 5.22 -31.34
C HIS A 135 31.52 5.01 -32.85
N HIS A 136 30.75 5.67 -33.73
CA HIS A 136 30.95 5.60 -35.17
C HIS A 136 32.35 6.09 -35.59
N LYS A 137 32.81 7.22 -35.04
CA LYS A 137 34.14 7.78 -35.30
C LYS A 137 35.26 6.80 -34.90
N LYS A 138 35.14 6.16 -33.73
CA LYS A 138 36.09 5.16 -33.23
C LYS A 138 36.12 3.89 -34.10
N HIS A 139 34.97 3.34 -34.46
CA HIS A 139 34.88 2.01 -35.09
C HIS A 139 34.83 2.02 -36.63
N TRP A 140 34.37 3.10 -37.26
CA TRP A 140 34.25 3.20 -38.73
C TRP A 140 35.21 4.21 -39.37
N VAL A 141 35.39 5.39 -38.78
CA VAL A 141 36.19 6.47 -39.41
C VAL A 141 37.69 6.30 -39.15
N THR A 142 38.07 6.07 -37.88
CA THR A 142 39.48 5.95 -37.46
C THR A 142 40.25 4.82 -38.18
N PRO A 143 39.69 3.61 -38.39
CA PRO A 143 40.40 2.53 -39.09
C PRO A 143 40.63 2.80 -40.59
N GLN A 144 39.88 3.71 -41.21
CA GLN A 144 40.09 4.03 -42.63
C GLN A 144 41.18 5.08 -42.85
N LYS A 145 41.40 5.99 -41.88
CA LYS A 145 42.54 6.94 -41.88
C LYS A 145 43.90 6.26 -41.80
N THR A 146 43.97 5.11 -41.13
CA THR A 146 45.22 4.36 -40.89
C THR A 146 45.57 3.37 -42.00
N ARG A 147 44.78 3.30 -43.09
CA ARG A 147 44.98 2.36 -44.18
C ARG A 147 46.03 2.87 -45.18
N VAL A 148 47.11 2.11 -45.36
CA VAL A 148 48.23 2.48 -46.26
C VAL A 148 47.78 2.50 -47.73
N ILE A 149 47.80 3.68 -48.35
CA ILE A 149 47.42 3.90 -49.75
C ILE A 149 48.58 3.55 -50.69
N ASN A 150 48.47 2.44 -51.42
CA ASN A 150 49.42 2.00 -52.45
C ASN A 150 48.66 1.46 -53.68
N GLY A 151 49.19 1.71 -54.89
CA GLY A 151 48.66 1.16 -56.16
C GLY A 151 48.11 2.21 -57.13
N ARG A 152 47.57 1.74 -58.28
CA ARG A 152 47.09 2.60 -59.39
C ARG A 152 45.92 3.52 -59.01
N GLU A 153 45.16 3.19 -57.98
CA GLU A 153 43.98 3.94 -57.52
C GLU A 153 44.28 5.01 -56.46
N ALA A 154 45.55 5.20 -56.09
CA ALA A 154 45.95 6.05 -54.97
C ALA A 154 45.40 7.50 -55.01
N HIS A 155 45.11 8.02 -56.20
CA HIS A 155 44.52 9.36 -56.35
C HIS A 155 43.04 9.44 -55.92
N TRP A 156 42.23 8.42 -56.22
CA TRP A 156 40.84 8.35 -55.73
C TRP A 156 40.80 8.12 -54.22
N GLN A 157 41.69 7.27 -53.71
CA GLN A 157 41.74 6.94 -52.28
C GLN A 157 42.14 8.15 -51.42
N ARG A 158 43.16 8.93 -51.85
CA ARG A 158 43.51 10.22 -51.21
C ARG A 158 42.33 11.21 -51.22
N LYS A 159 41.68 11.39 -52.37
CA LYS A 159 40.51 12.27 -52.50
C LYS A 159 39.34 11.84 -51.61
N SER A 160 39.15 10.54 -51.37
CA SER A 160 38.14 10.06 -50.41
C SER A 160 38.55 10.32 -48.96
N GLN A 161 39.83 10.17 -48.63
CA GLN A 161 40.34 10.49 -47.30
C GLN A 161 40.22 11.99 -46.97
N GLU A 162 40.54 12.88 -47.92
CA GLU A 162 40.34 14.33 -47.79
C GLU A 162 38.88 14.70 -47.47
N VAL A 163 37.92 14.04 -48.13
CA VAL A 163 36.48 14.26 -47.89
C VAL A 163 36.01 13.61 -46.58
N LEU A 164 36.51 12.42 -46.23
CA LEU A 164 36.23 11.77 -44.96
C LEU A 164 36.72 12.62 -43.77
N GLU A 165 37.91 13.21 -43.88
CA GLU A 165 38.47 14.12 -42.89
C GLU A 165 37.70 15.44 -42.78
N ALA A 166 37.18 15.97 -43.89
CA ALA A 166 36.30 17.14 -43.87
C ALA A 166 34.92 16.83 -43.26
N ALA A 167 34.36 15.65 -43.54
CA ALA A 167 33.10 15.19 -42.97
C ALA A 167 33.22 14.91 -41.46
N GLU A 168 34.33 14.30 -41.01
CA GLU A 168 34.62 14.08 -39.59
C GLU A 168 34.69 15.40 -38.83
N ARG A 169 35.48 16.38 -39.31
CA ARG A 169 35.56 17.71 -38.67
C ARG A 169 34.18 18.37 -38.54
N ARG A 170 33.37 18.31 -39.59
CA ARG A 170 32.00 18.86 -39.58
C ARG A 170 31.07 18.15 -38.59
N ALA A 171 31.18 16.83 -38.46
CA ALA A 171 30.41 16.06 -37.50
C ALA A 171 30.87 16.31 -36.05
N ASP A 172 32.17 16.47 -35.82
CA ASP A 172 32.71 16.91 -34.52
C ASP A 172 32.20 18.31 -34.16
N GLU A 173 32.29 19.28 -35.08
CA GLU A 173 31.72 20.63 -34.92
C GLU A 173 30.22 20.59 -34.60
N ALA A 174 29.46 19.70 -35.23
CA ALA A 174 28.04 19.50 -34.93
C ALA A 174 27.81 18.89 -33.53
N CYS A 175 28.64 17.93 -33.12
CA CYS A 175 28.60 17.40 -31.75
C CYS A 175 29.02 18.43 -30.70
N ASP A 176 29.92 19.37 -31.01
CA ASP A 176 30.25 20.48 -30.10
C ASP A 176 29.08 21.48 -29.97
N LYS A 177 28.32 21.73 -31.05
CA LYS A 177 27.03 22.47 -30.95
C LYS A 177 26.01 21.73 -30.07
N LEU A 178 25.95 20.40 -30.16
CA LEU A 178 25.07 19.57 -29.30
C LEU A 178 25.53 19.57 -27.83
N ARG A 179 26.84 19.60 -27.57
CA ARG A 179 27.40 19.76 -26.21
C ARG A 179 27.06 21.13 -25.61
N ALA A 180 27.22 22.20 -26.40
CA ALA A 180 26.79 23.54 -25.99
C ALA A 180 25.29 23.59 -25.69
N LEU A 181 24.45 23.08 -26.59
CA LEU A 181 22.99 23.00 -26.37
C LEU A 181 22.62 22.17 -25.14
N LYS A 182 23.32 21.05 -24.88
CA LYS A 182 23.12 20.26 -23.65
C LYS A 182 23.39 21.10 -22.40
N GLN A 183 24.45 21.91 -22.41
CA GLN A 183 24.75 22.84 -21.31
C GLN A 183 23.69 23.96 -21.22
N GLU A 184 23.28 24.58 -22.33
CA GLU A 184 22.22 25.60 -22.36
C GLU A 184 20.87 25.06 -21.80
N PHE A 185 20.55 23.78 -22.08
CA PHE A 185 19.42 23.07 -21.48
C PHE A 185 19.60 22.82 -19.97
N GLN A 186 20.80 22.44 -19.52
CA GLN A 186 21.08 22.22 -18.09
C GLN A 186 21.03 23.53 -17.28
N GLU A 187 21.59 24.62 -17.79
CA GLU A 187 21.47 25.97 -17.19
C GLU A 187 20.01 26.44 -17.16
N THR A 188 19.23 26.11 -18.19
CA THR A 188 17.78 26.38 -18.23
C THR A 188 17.01 25.55 -17.20
N LEU A 189 17.37 24.28 -17.00
CA LEU A 189 16.79 23.41 -15.99
C LEU A 189 17.04 23.96 -14.58
N GLU A 190 18.30 24.29 -14.23
CA GLU A 190 18.65 24.89 -12.93
C GLU A 190 17.86 26.18 -12.69
N ARG A 191 17.77 27.05 -13.69
CA ARG A 191 16.98 28.29 -13.63
C ARG A 191 15.49 28.03 -13.39
N ILE A 192 14.88 27.03 -14.04
CA ILE A 192 13.47 26.65 -13.80
C ILE A 192 13.29 26.06 -12.40
N THR A 193 14.20 25.20 -11.94
CA THR A 193 14.17 24.62 -10.60
C THR A 193 14.23 25.71 -9.52
N VAL A 194 15.13 26.70 -9.67
CA VAL A 194 15.22 27.85 -8.76
C VAL A 194 13.95 28.72 -8.79
N MET A 195 13.32 28.92 -9.95
CA MET A 195 12.06 29.68 -10.03
C MET A 195 10.89 28.92 -9.38
N ARG A 196 10.78 27.61 -9.59
CA ARG A 196 9.83 26.72 -8.91
C ARG A 196 10.01 26.77 -7.39
N ASP A 197 11.24 26.64 -6.92
CA ASP A 197 11.54 26.61 -5.49
C ASP A 197 11.35 27.99 -4.84
N GLY A 198 11.60 29.07 -5.59
CA GLY A 198 11.24 30.43 -5.20
C GLY A 198 9.73 30.62 -5.02
N LEU A 199 8.92 30.06 -5.93
CA LEU A 199 7.45 30.10 -5.88
C LEU A 199 6.91 29.42 -4.61
N PHE A 200 7.36 28.19 -4.32
CA PHE A 200 6.96 27.46 -3.11
C PHE A 200 7.41 28.19 -1.82
N ASN A 201 8.62 28.75 -1.78
CA ASN A 201 9.08 29.54 -0.63
C ASN A 201 8.27 30.83 -0.43
N ALA A 202 7.79 31.47 -1.50
CA ALA A 202 6.95 32.67 -1.41
C ALA A 202 5.58 32.35 -0.77
N SER A 203 4.95 31.24 -1.16
CA SER A 203 3.70 30.75 -0.56
C SER A 203 3.87 30.42 0.92
N ALA A 204 4.90 29.67 1.30
CA ALA A 204 5.18 29.32 2.70
C ALA A 204 5.41 30.55 3.60
N VAL A 205 5.93 31.66 3.06
CA VAL A 205 6.07 32.93 3.82
C VAL A 205 4.71 33.63 4.03
N MET A 206 3.75 33.46 3.11
CA MET A 206 2.37 33.95 3.31
C MET A 206 1.59 33.11 4.32
N GLU A 207 1.76 31.79 4.29
CA GLU A 207 1.20 30.85 5.26
C GLU A 207 1.77 31.09 6.68
N SER A 208 3.08 31.36 6.79
CA SER A 208 3.69 31.82 8.04
C SER A 208 3.09 33.14 8.56
N ARG A 209 2.63 34.03 7.66
CA ARG A 209 1.95 35.29 8.01
C ARG A 209 0.48 35.12 8.41
N THR A 210 -0.22 34.08 7.97
CA THR A 210 -1.56 33.73 8.49
C THR A 210 -1.43 33.01 9.83
N SER A 211 -0.51 32.05 9.94
CA SER A 211 -0.19 31.33 11.18
C SER A 211 0.26 32.26 12.32
N THR A 212 1.07 33.30 12.05
CA THR A 212 1.44 34.29 13.09
C THR A 212 0.26 35.13 13.59
N LYS A 213 -0.75 35.42 12.75
CA LYS A 213 -2.01 36.05 13.21
C LYS A 213 -2.83 35.11 14.11
N LEU A 214 -2.86 33.82 13.78
CA LEU A 214 -3.48 32.80 14.64
C LEU A 214 -2.76 32.72 16.00
N GLY A 215 -1.44 32.82 16.01
CA GLY A 215 -0.63 32.94 17.22
C GLY A 215 -0.97 34.17 18.09
N GLU A 216 -1.31 35.31 17.49
CA GLU A 216 -1.80 36.48 18.25
C GLU A 216 -3.18 36.24 18.88
N ASN A 217 -4.08 35.52 18.21
CA ASN A 217 -5.37 35.11 18.77
C ASN A 217 -5.18 34.14 19.96
N VAL A 218 -4.29 33.15 19.83
CA VAL A 218 -3.94 32.21 20.92
C VAL A 218 -3.30 32.94 22.11
N LYS A 219 -2.45 33.93 21.86
CA LYS A 219 -1.86 34.81 22.88
C LYS A 219 -2.93 35.64 23.61
N LEU A 220 -3.95 36.12 22.89
CA LEU A 220 -5.07 36.87 23.46
C LEU A 220 -5.97 35.97 24.33
N LEU A 221 -6.29 34.76 23.86
CA LEU A 221 -6.97 33.72 24.65
C LEU A 221 -6.18 33.37 25.91
N THR A 222 -4.86 33.22 25.80
CA THR A 222 -3.95 32.94 26.92
C THR A 222 -3.98 34.05 27.98
N PHE A 223 -4.02 35.34 27.58
CA PHE A 223 -4.19 36.44 28.54
C PHE A 223 -5.53 36.37 29.28
N VAL A 224 -6.62 36.00 28.60
CA VAL A 224 -7.94 35.80 29.22
C VAL A 224 -7.89 34.65 30.23
N SER A 225 -7.27 33.53 29.88
CA SER A 225 -7.12 32.37 30.78
C SER A 225 -6.29 32.70 32.03
N ILE A 226 -5.17 33.43 31.89
CA ILE A 226 -4.33 33.83 33.03
C ILE A 226 -5.08 34.82 33.95
N PHE A 227 -6.00 35.63 33.43
CA PHE A 227 -6.85 36.49 34.25
C PHE A 227 -7.95 35.71 34.98
N PHE A 228 -8.63 34.79 34.30
CA PHE A 228 -9.79 34.08 34.85
C PHE A 228 -9.43 32.97 35.85
N LEU A 229 -8.35 32.21 35.64
CA LEU A 229 -8.00 31.07 36.51
C LEU A 229 -7.76 31.46 37.98
N PRO A 230 -6.94 32.50 38.30
CA PRO A 230 -6.75 32.94 39.69
C PRO A 230 -8.02 33.51 40.30
N LEU A 231 -8.86 34.20 39.51
CA LEU A 231 -10.11 34.78 39.96
C LEU A 231 -11.13 33.68 40.31
N GLY A 232 -11.26 32.67 39.45
CA GLY A 232 -12.09 31.49 39.68
C GLY A 232 -11.63 30.68 40.89
N LEU A 233 -10.31 30.52 41.08
CA LEU A 233 -9.74 29.90 42.27
C LEU A 233 -10.10 30.67 43.55
N CYS A 234 -10.03 32.01 43.54
CA CYS A 234 -10.45 32.83 44.67
C CYS A 234 -11.94 32.67 45.00
N VAL A 235 -12.82 32.62 43.99
CA VAL A 235 -14.26 32.38 44.19
C VAL A 235 -14.52 30.97 44.72
N ALA A 236 -13.90 29.94 44.15
CA ALA A 236 -14.06 28.55 44.56
C ALA A 236 -13.60 28.31 46.01
N ILE A 237 -12.44 28.83 46.41
CA ILE A 237 -11.93 28.71 47.79
C ILE A 237 -12.85 29.42 48.79
N TRP A 238 -13.48 30.53 48.40
CA TRP A 238 -14.40 31.26 49.29
C TRP A 238 -15.78 30.60 49.37
N SER A 239 -16.23 29.92 48.31
CA SER A 239 -17.46 29.10 48.29
C SER A 239 -17.43 27.91 49.27
N ILE A 240 -16.30 27.64 49.92
CA ILE A 240 -16.07 26.52 50.85
C ILE A 240 -16.05 26.99 52.33
N ASN A 241 -16.14 28.30 52.62
CA ASN A 241 -16.10 28.82 54.00
C ASN A 241 -17.02 30.03 54.24
N GLU A 242 -18.08 29.85 55.03
CA GLU A 242 -19.04 30.93 55.40
C GLU A 242 -18.49 31.95 56.43
N SER A 243 -17.31 31.72 57.00
CA SER A 243 -16.80 32.41 58.19
C SER A 243 -16.15 33.79 57.95
N TYR A 244 -16.30 34.38 56.75
CA TYR A 244 -15.56 35.58 56.33
C TYR A 244 -16.45 36.76 55.90
N SER A 245 -15.99 37.98 56.19
CA SER A 245 -16.68 39.22 55.77
C SER A 245 -16.61 39.42 54.25
N ARG A 246 -17.72 39.87 53.65
CA ARG A 246 -17.79 40.31 52.24
C ARG A 246 -16.78 41.43 51.91
N THR A 247 -16.45 42.29 52.87
CA THR A 247 -15.41 43.32 52.67
C THR A 247 -14.01 42.72 52.54
N SER A 248 -13.73 41.63 53.26
CA SER A 248 -12.46 40.89 53.14
C SER A 248 -12.35 40.18 51.80
N LEU A 249 -13.44 39.61 51.28
CA LEU A 249 -13.49 39.04 49.92
C LEU A 249 -13.15 40.10 48.86
N LEU A 250 -13.83 41.25 48.89
CA LEU A 250 -13.59 42.32 47.91
C LEU A 250 -12.13 42.81 47.95
N ILE A 251 -11.55 42.99 49.14
CA ILE A 251 -10.15 43.40 49.29
C ILE A 251 -9.18 42.32 48.78
N VAL A 252 -9.40 41.04 49.10
CA VAL A 252 -8.51 39.94 48.68
C VAL A 252 -8.61 39.68 47.17
N THR A 253 -9.81 39.63 46.61
CA THR A 253 -10.01 39.44 45.16
C THR A 253 -9.44 40.62 44.36
N ALA A 254 -9.62 41.87 44.83
CA ALA A 254 -8.98 43.03 44.21
C ALA A 254 -7.44 42.97 44.32
N ALA A 255 -6.89 42.58 45.47
CA ALA A 255 -5.45 42.43 45.66
C ALA A 255 -4.84 41.33 44.77
N VAL A 256 -5.51 40.18 44.63
CA VAL A 256 -5.08 39.09 43.73
C VAL A 256 -5.21 39.49 42.26
N ALA A 257 -6.28 40.17 41.86
CA ALA A 257 -6.44 40.68 40.50
C ALA A 257 -5.35 41.72 40.15
N VAL A 258 -5.10 42.69 41.03
CA VAL A 258 -4.05 43.71 40.84
C VAL A 258 -2.65 43.08 40.85
N ALA A 259 -2.37 42.11 41.71
CA ALA A 259 -1.09 41.40 41.71
C ALA A 259 -0.89 40.56 40.43
N THR A 260 -1.93 39.86 39.97
CA THR A 260 -1.90 39.09 38.72
C THR A 260 -1.65 40.02 37.53
N TYR A 261 -2.38 41.13 37.45
CA TYR A 261 -2.21 42.16 36.42
C TYR A 261 -0.81 42.80 36.44
N ALA A 262 -0.28 43.11 37.62
CA ALA A 262 1.07 43.66 37.80
C ALA A 262 2.19 42.66 37.44
N ILE A 263 1.93 41.35 37.47
CA ILE A 263 2.87 40.31 37.03
C ILE A 263 2.76 40.09 35.51
N THR A 264 1.55 39.95 34.95
CA THR A 264 1.36 39.70 33.51
C THR A 264 1.76 40.88 32.65
N PHE A 265 1.30 42.09 32.98
CA PHE A 265 1.60 43.29 32.19
C PHE A 265 3.08 43.70 32.26
N ASN A 266 3.80 43.24 33.29
CA ASN A 266 5.21 43.55 33.53
C ASN A 266 6.13 42.36 33.24
N LEU A 267 5.61 41.25 32.68
CA LEU A 267 6.33 39.99 32.50
C LEU A 267 7.59 40.16 31.64
N ASN A 268 7.52 40.94 30.55
CA ASN A 268 8.69 41.24 29.71
C ASN A 268 9.78 42.02 30.45
N ASN A 269 9.40 42.93 31.36
CA ASN A 269 10.37 43.65 32.19
C ASN A 269 10.93 42.77 33.31
N LEU A 270 10.14 41.82 33.82
CA LEU A 270 10.58 40.85 34.82
C LEU A 270 11.56 39.83 34.22
N VAL A 271 11.27 39.30 33.03
CA VAL A 271 12.17 38.45 32.24
C VAL A 271 13.42 39.21 31.82
N GLY A 272 13.28 40.45 31.30
CA GLY A 272 14.43 41.30 30.97
C GLY A 272 15.26 41.71 32.18
N GLY A 273 14.66 41.86 33.36
CA GLY A 273 15.33 42.08 34.63
C GLY A 273 16.10 40.85 35.11
N LEU A 274 15.46 39.68 35.06
CA LEU A 274 16.10 38.38 35.33
C LEU A 274 17.27 38.13 34.38
N GLN A 275 17.11 38.39 33.08
CA GLN A 275 18.19 38.33 32.09
C GLN A 275 19.32 39.31 32.43
N LYS A 276 19.03 40.57 32.81
CA LYS A 276 20.06 41.54 33.23
C LYS A 276 20.81 41.13 34.51
N VAL A 277 20.19 40.37 35.41
CA VAL A 277 20.84 39.82 36.62
C VAL A 277 21.59 38.51 36.31
N PHE A 278 21.10 37.70 35.38
CA PHE A 278 21.65 36.38 35.06
C PHE A 278 22.79 36.47 34.03
N ALA A 279 22.71 37.36 33.03
CA ALA A 279 23.73 37.56 32.00
C ALA A 279 25.14 37.84 32.54
N PRO A 280 25.38 38.74 33.51
CA PRO A 280 26.73 38.95 34.05
C PRO A 280 27.24 37.71 34.81
N LYS A 281 26.38 36.98 35.54
CA LYS A 281 26.76 35.73 36.21
C LYS A 281 27.07 34.61 35.20
N ARG A 282 26.27 34.49 34.13
CA ARG A 282 26.47 33.54 33.03
C ARG A 282 27.78 33.84 32.29
N ARG A 283 28.07 35.12 31.99
CA ARG A 283 29.34 35.52 31.37
C ARG A 283 30.53 35.17 32.24
N ALA A 284 30.52 35.55 33.52
CA ALA A 284 31.59 35.20 34.46
C ALA A 284 31.77 33.67 34.61
N LEU A 285 30.70 32.88 34.57
CA LEU A 285 30.78 31.42 34.61
C LEU A 285 31.38 30.84 33.31
N ILE A 286 30.99 31.35 32.13
CA ILE A 286 31.56 30.91 30.84
C ILE A 286 33.04 31.31 30.73
N GLU A 287 33.40 32.49 31.22
CA GLU A 287 34.77 33.00 31.29
C GLU A 287 35.65 32.16 32.24
N GLN A 288 35.09 31.73 33.39
CA GLN A 288 35.72 30.74 34.28
C GLN A 288 35.86 29.36 33.61
N MET A 289 34.82 28.85 32.95
CA MET A 289 34.88 27.58 32.21
C MET A 289 35.95 27.62 31.11
N ALA A 290 36.03 28.72 30.35
CA ALA A 290 37.00 28.90 29.27
C ALA A 290 38.45 29.09 29.75
N THR A 291 38.65 29.38 31.05
CA THR A 291 39.96 29.56 31.70
C THR A 291 40.29 28.49 32.76
N ASP A 292 39.46 27.45 32.87
CA ASP A 292 39.69 26.33 33.79
C ASP A 292 40.90 25.49 33.35
N THR A 293 41.46 24.73 34.28
CA THR A 293 42.55 23.78 34.08
C THR A 293 42.09 22.45 33.48
N ASP A 294 40.80 22.10 33.58
CA ASP A 294 40.23 20.90 32.96
C ASP A 294 39.73 21.20 31.54
N TRP A 295 40.25 20.43 30.57
CA TRP A 295 39.98 20.58 29.14
C TRP A 295 38.50 20.42 28.78
N GLN A 296 37.71 19.67 29.56
CA GLN A 296 36.28 19.50 29.30
C GLN A 296 35.51 20.81 29.52
N TRP A 297 35.80 21.55 30.59
CA TRP A 297 35.19 22.85 30.84
C TRP A 297 35.66 23.91 29.84
N VAL A 298 36.94 23.89 29.43
CA VAL A 298 37.47 24.78 28.40
C VAL A 298 36.79 24.56 27.04
N ALA A 299 36.57 23.30 26.65
CA ALA A 299 35.85 22.97 25.42
C ALA A 299 34.37 23.39 25.47
N LEU A 300 33.72 23.22 26.62
CA LEU A 300 32.32 23.60 26.84
C LEU A 300 32.15 25.14 26.88
N GLY A 301 33.07 25.85 27.53
CA GLY A 301 33.11 27.31 27.60
C GLY A 301 33.21 27.93 26.21
N LYS A 302 34.16 27.46 25.38
CA LYS A 302 34.32 27.91 23.98
C LYS A 302 33.07 27.65 23.12
N ARG A 303 32.35 26.54 23.34
CA ARG A 303 31.06 26.29 22.69
C ARG A 303 29.98 27.31 23.09
N PHE A 304 29.90 27.70 24.36
CA PHE A 304 28.97 28.73 24.81
C PHE A 304 29.37 30.16 24.38
N GLU A 305 30.66 30.43 24.25
CA GLU A 305 31.19 31.71 23.77
C GLU A 305 30.89 31.94 22.28
N ALA A 306 30.92 30.89 21.44
CA ALA A 306 30.56 30.97 20.03
C ALA A 306 29.13 31.51 19.80
N PHE A 307 28.17 31.10 20.65
CA PHE A 307 26.79 31.60 20.62
C PHE A 307 26.62 33.06 21.10
N GLN A 308 27.67 33.70 21.62
CA GLN A 308 27.59 35.06 22.16
C GLN A 308 27.79 36.15 21.09
N LYS A 309 28.15 35.79 19.85
CA LYS A 309 28.62 36.71 18.81
C LYS A 309 27.52 37.40 17.98
N SER A 310 26.41 37.80 18.62
CA SER A 310 25.31 38.53 17.98
C SER A 310 24.62 39.53 18.93
N GLU A 311 25.28 40.65 19.25
CA GLU A 311 24.58 41.90 19.61
C GLU A 311 25.49 43.14 19.57
N SER A 312 25.56 43.83 18.43
CA SER A 312 25.76 45.30 18.38
C SER A 312 25.54 45.90 16.97
N GLY A 313 24.30 46.32 16.70
CA GLY A 313 24.05 47.47 15.81
C GLY A 313 24.07 47.27 14.29
N GLN A 314 23.07 46.58 13.72
CA GLN A 314 22.54 46.95 12.40
C GLN A 314 21.08 46.52 12.17
N THR A 315 20.17 47.05 13.00
CA THR A 315 18.72 46.93 12.77
C THR A 315 18.24 47.90 11.69
N LYS A 316 18.25 47.47 10.44
CA LYS A 316 17.37 47.96 9.38
C LYS A 316 16.63 46.78 8.74
N PRO A 317 15.35 46.92 8.38
CA PRO A 317 14.70 45.94 7.51
C PRO A 317 15.38 45.94 6.14
N SER A 318 15.39 44.77 5.48
CA SER A 318 15.88 44.62 4.11
C SER A 318 14.88 45.21 3.11
N GLU A 319 14.91 46.53 2.93
CA GLU A 319 14.19 47.21 1.85
C GLU A 319 14.72 46.73 0.49
N TRP A 320 13.84 46.12 -0.32
CA TRP A 320 14.18 45.58 -1.63
C TRP A 320 14.44 46.72 -2.62
N LYS A 321 15.72 47.07 -2.83
CA LYS A 321 16.12 47.99 -3.89
C LYS A 321 16.09 47.30 -5.25
N ILE A 322 14.96 47.45 -5.93
CA ILE A 322 14.80 47.14 -7.36
C ILE A 322 15.89 47.88 -8.15
N TRP A 323 16.66 47.15 -8.95
CA TRP A 323 17.76 47.70 -9.74
C TRP A 323 17.29 48.00 -11.17
N GLN A 324 17.54 49.21 -11.66
CA GLN A 324 17.29 49.58 -13.06
C GLN A 324 18.45 49.12 -13.95
N PRO A 325 18.19 48.69 -15.20
CA PRO A 325 19.23 48.16 -16.08
C PRO A 325 20.15 49.27 -16.63
N PRO A 326 21.47 49.02 -16.74
CA PRO A 326 22.40 49.92 -17.42
C PRO A 326 22.31 49.77 -18.95
N THR A 327 22.55 50.87 -19.66
CA THR A 327 22.71 50.88 -21.13
C THR A 327 24.09 50.36 -21.54
N MET A 328 24.21 49.93 -22.81
CA MET A 328 25.38 49.21 -23.34
C MET A 328 26.65 50.03 -23.54
N ALA A 329 27.77 49.30 -23.55
CA ALA A 329 29.06 49.55 -24.20
C ALA A 329 30.10 50.47 -23.49
N PRO A 330 31.41 50.24 -23.70
CA PRO A 330 32.07 48.94 -23.84
C PRO A 330 33.41 48.80 -23.07
N THR A 331 33.93 47.57 -23.01
CA THR A 331 35.34 47.20 -22.75
C THR A 331 36.05 47.76 -21.51
N GLN A 332 36.23 46.93 -20.48
CA GLN A 332 37.56 46.68 -19.91
C GLN A 332 37.66 45.30 -19.24
N ASP A 333 38.88 44.78 -19.15
CA ASP A 333 39.20 43.39 -18.79
C ASP A 333 39.43 43.21 -17.29
N HIS A 334 38.44 42.68 -16.59
CA HIS A 334 38.53 42.28 -15.18
C HIS A 334 38.04 40.85 -14.99
N ARG A 335 38.87 40.03 -14.34
CA ARG A 335 38.61 38.62 -14.06
C ARG A 335 37.46 38.50 -13.06
N TYR A 336 36.48 37.66 -13.36
CA TYR A 336 35.57 37.17 -12.34
C TYR A 336 36.34 36.28 -11.37
N GLU A 337 36.58 36.77 -10.15
CA GLU A 337 36.71 35.86 -9.02
C GLU A 337 35.34 35.21 -8.78
N HIS A 338 35.33 33.90 -8.53
CA HIS A 338 34.07 33.20 -8.25
C HIS A 338 33.44 33.78 -6.99
N VAL A 339 32.18 34.23 -7.11
CA VAL A 339 31.30 34.34 -5.94
C VAL A 339 31.19 32.91 -5.37
N PRO A 340 31.53 32.66 -4.09
CA PRO A 340 31.40 31.34 -3.52
C PRO A 340 29.91 30.92 -3.52
N PRO A 341 29.61 29.63 -3.69
CA PRO A 341 28.22 29.16 -3.67
C PRO A 341 27.54 29.55 -2.35
N ILE A 342 26.27 29.93 -2.45
CA ILE A 342 25.41 30.09 -1.27
C ILE A 342 25.32 28.70 -0.61
N PRO A 343 25.61 28.56 0.70
CA PRO A 343 25.61 27.25 1.35
C PRO A 343 24.26 26.56 1.18
N THR A 344 24.30 25.27 0.88
CA THR A 344 23.10 24.43 0.92
C THR A 344 22.54 24.36 2.34
N TYR A 345 21.24 24.07 2.48
CA TYR A 345 20.59 23.99 3.79
C TYR A 345 21.32 23.02 4.75
N ASP A 346 21.86 21.91 4.23
CA ASP A 346 22.61 20.93 5.00
C ASP A 346 24.02 21.41 5.40
N GLU A 347 24.70 22.22 4.57
CA GLU A 347 25.98 22.87 4.95
C GLU A 347 25.82 23.88 6.09
N ALA A 348 24.65 24.53 6.20
CA ALA A 348 24.35 25.45 7.30
C ALA A 348 24.21 24.75 8.67
N ILE A 349 24.10 23.41 8.70
CA ILE A 349 23.96 22.59 9.91
C ILE A 349 25.11 21.60 10.15
N ALA A 350 25.96 21.36 9.14
CA ALA A 350 27.05 20.36 9.17
C ALA A 350 28.30 20.77 10.00
N GLY A 351 28.10 21.13 11.27
CA GLY A 351 29.16 21.52 12.22
C GLY A 351 29.64 20.40 13.15
N GLY A 352 29.85 19.17 12.65
CA GLY A 352 30.13 17.99 13.48
C GLY A 352 31.08 16.96 12.86
N SER A 353 32.33 16.92 13.34
CA SER A 353 33.44 16.08 12.88
C SER A 353 33.22 14.55 12.94
N ALA A 354 33.75 13.82 11.96
CA ALA A 354 34.11 12.41 12.08
C ALA A 354 35.58 12.21 12.51
N TRP A 355 35.93 10.98 12.95
CA TRP A 355 37.14 10.18 12.64
C TRP A 355 37.66 9.27 13.79
N HIS A 356 37.98 8.02 13.42
CA HIS A 356 38.89 6.98 14.00
C HIS A 356 39.16 6.79 15.52
N HIS A 357 38.70 5.62 16.02
CA HIS A 357 39.48 4.40 16.37
C HIS A 357 40.62 4.31 17.42
N ASP A 358 40.61 3.11 18.06
CA ASP A 358 41.69 2.33 18.74
C ASP A 358 42.18 2.67 20.17
N GLY A 359 42.53 1.63 20.96
CA GLY A 359 43.62 1.79 21.94
C GLY A 359 43.76 1.02 23.28
N ALA A 360 43.11 -0.12 23.54
CA ALA A 360 43.56 -1.15 24.53
C ALA A 360 43.51 -0.93 26.09
N ASN A 361 43.54 -2.09 26.78
CA ASN A 361 43.88 -2.40 28.18
C ASN A 361 42.91 -2.14 29.37
N SER A 362 42.57 -3.26 30.02
CA SER A 362 41.87 -3.49 31.31
C SER A 362 42.87 -3.43 32.51
N PRO A 363 42.61 -3.91 33.78
CA PRO A 363 41.47 -4.67 34.33
C PRO A 363 41.04 -4.34 35.80
N ILE A 364 40.17 -5.20 36.39
CA ILE A 364 39.91 -5.42 37.86
C ILE A 364 39.08 -4.28 38.53
N ASP A 365 38.09 -4.51 39.44
CA ASP A 365 37.66 -5.70 40.22
C ASP A 365 36.11 -5.82 40.38
N ASP A 366 35.63 -6.92 40.95
CA ASP A 366 34.23 -7.21 41.42
C ASP A 366 34.24 -7.30 42.98
N PRO A 367 33.25 -7.81 43.78
CA PRO A 367 31.83 -8.14 43.55
C PRO A 367 30.83 -7.68 44.68
N ARG A 368 29.53 -8.02 44.51
CA ARG A 368 28.58 -8.65 45.50
C ARG A 368 27.25 -7.92 45.87
N HIS A 369 26.17 -8.74 45.89
CA HIS A 369 24.94 -8.70 46.73
C HIS A 369 23.96 -7.49 46.65
N SER A 370 22.65 -7.61 46.97
CA SER A 370 21.68 -8.75 46.96
C SER A 370 20.22 -8.29 47.22
N THR A 371 19.24 -9.21 47.03
CA THR A 371 17.96 -9.39 47.79
C THR A 371 16.86 -8.30 47.90
N GLU A 372 15.67 -8.68 47.40
CA GLU A 372 14.35 -8.71 48.10
C GLU A 372 13.41 -7.48 48.30
N ALA A 373 12.16 -7.69 47.81
CA ALA A 373 10.86 -7.61 48.52
C ALA A 373 10.15 -6.27 48.92
N ALA A 374 9.03 -6.02 48.20
CA ALA A 374 7.63 -5.95 48.70
C ALA A 374 7.02 -4.74 49.47
N ALA A 375 5.68 -4.63 49.27
CA ALA A 375 4.61 -4.14 50.16
C ALA A 375 4.08 -2.68 50.08
N GLU A 376 2.80 -2.54 50.48
CA GLU A 376 1.98 -1.33 50.78
C GLU A 376 1.66 -0.34 49.61
N GLY A 377 0.43 0.13 49.37
CA GLY A 377 -0.91 -0.42 49.70
C GLY A 377 -1.70 0.24 50.83
N GLN A 378 -2.69 1.11 50.53
CA GLN A 378 -4.00 1.16 51.22
C GLN A 378 -5.06 2.06 50.53
N SER A 379 -6.31 1.98 51.00
CA SER A 379 -7.55 2.61 50.48
C SER A 379 -8.16 3.57 51.50
N LEU A 380 -9.18 4.37 51.11
CA LEU A 380 -10.24 5.08 51.87
C LEU A 380 -10.87 6.15 50.93
N LEU A 381 -12.19 6.40 50.79
CA LEU A 381 -13.39 6.13 51.61
C LEU A 381 -14.65 5.82 50.75
N THR A 382 -15.67 5.23 51.38
CA THR A 382 -17.08 5.08 50.93
C THR A 382 -17.98 6.21 51.52
N GLY A 383 -19.26 6.43 51.17
CA GLY A 383 -20.20 5.81 50.23
C GLY A 383 -21.68 6.25 50.48
N SER A 384 -22.66 5.57 49.87
CA SER A 384 -24.15 5.75 49.96
C SER A 384 -24.74 7.00 49.25
N ARG A 385 -25.88 7.04 48.51
CA ARG A 385 -27.05 6.18 48.10
C ARG A 385 -28.44 6.62 48.60
N HIS A 386 -29.44 6.37 47.74
CA HIS A 386 -30.93 6.50 47.81
C HIS A 386 -31.50 7.90 47.46
N ALA A 387 -32.41 8.14 46.49
CA ALA A 387 -33.63 7.48 45.91
C ALA A 387 -34.88 8.35 46.26
N PHE A 388 -36.08 8.30 45.65
CA PHE A 388 -36.79 7.32 44.78
C PHE A 388 -37.97 8.03 44.02
N GLU A 389 -38.49 7.48 42.90
CA GLU A 389 -39.84 7.76 42.26
C GLU A 389 -40.22 9.19 41.77
N SER A 390 -41.33 9.45 41.04
CA SER A 390 -41.86 8.88 39.77
C SER A 390 -43.04 9.73 39.17
N SER A 391 -43.58 9.32 38.00
CA SER A 391 -44.91 9.63 37.41
C SER A 391 -45.14 10.89 36.52
N THR A 392 -46.14 10.78 35.62
CA THR A 392 -46.66 11.76 34.63
C THR A 392 -48.21 11.75 34.67
N PRO A 393 -48.95 12.81 34.24
CA PRO A 393 -49.53 12.81 32.87
C PRO A 393 -49.96 14.17 32.21
N ASN A 394 -50.16 14.13 30.88
CA ASN A 394 -51.03 14.93 29.96
C ASN A 394 -51.66 16.31 30.33
N SER A 395 -51.55 17.29 29.40
CA SER A 395 -52.71 17.90 28.66
C SER A 395 -52.31 19.06 27.68
N GLN A 396 -53.24 19.48 26.80
CA GLN A 396 -53.17 20.55 25.78
C GLN A 396 -54.52 21.33 25.75
N PRO A 397 -54.76 22.42 24.96
CA PRO A 397 -53.89 23.29 24.13
C PRO A 397 -53.92 24.76 24.69
N PRO A 398 -54.38 25.88 24.08
CA PRO A 398 -54.44 26.38 22.68
C PRO A 398 -54.01 27.87 22.43
N ARG A 399 -53.87 28.25 21.13
CA ARG A 399 -54.06 29.57 20.46
C ARG A 399 -53.57 30.87 21.17
N GLY A 400 -52.65 31.69 20.65
CA GLY A 400 -52.09 31.85 19.30
C GLY A 400 -51.93 33.34 18.89
N ARG A 401 -50.82 33.69 18.22
CA ARG A 401 -50.68 34.82 17.26
C ARG A 401 -49.44 34.63 16.36
N ARG A 402 -49.45 35.28 15.20
CA ARG A 402 -48.46 35.31 14.08
C ARG A 402 -48.52 36.74 13.46
N PRO A 403 -47.65 37.25 12.55
CA PRO A 403 -47.08 36.52 11.39
C PRO A 403 -45.67 36.95 10.86
N ARG A 404 -45.31 36.43 9.66
CA ARG A 404 -44.12 36.68 8.80
C ARG A 404 -42.80 36.07 9.30
N GLY A 405 -41.95 35.47 8.45
CA GLY A 405 -42.05 35.10 7.03
C GLY A 405 -40.64 34.76 6.49
N TYR A 406 -40.38 33.61 5.86
CA TYR A 406 -40.61 33.31 4.43
C TYR A 406 -40.68 31.77 4.20
N ARG A 407 -40.97 31.31 2.97
CA ARG A 407 -40.98 29.88 2.56
C ARG A 407 -40.60 29.74 1.07
N PRO A 408 -40.04 28.59 0.62
CA PRO A 408 -39.57 28.41 -0.76
C PRO A 408 -40.70 27.98 -1.72
N PRO A 409 -40.48 28.10 -3.05
CA PRO A 409 -41.30 27.47 -4.08
C PRO A 409 -40.78 26.05 -4.46
N THR A 410 -41.61 25.29 -5.17
CA THR A 410 -41.31 23.95 -5.70
C THR A 410 -41.63 23.86 -7.20
N VAL A 411 -41.06 22.81 -7.82
CA VAL A 411 -41.39 22.14 -9.09
C VAL A 411 -42.81 22.36 -9.65
N GLU A 412 -42.91 22.51 -10.97
CA GLU A 412 -43.95 21.91 -11.83
C GLU A 412 -43.42 21.76 -13.28
N THR A 413 -44.09 20.96 -14.12
CA THR A 413 -43.63 20.44 -15.43
C THR A 413 -44.54 20.84 -16.60
N ASP A 414 -44.15 20.56 -17.86
CA ASP A 414 -44.90 19.71 -18.83
C ASP A 414 -44.45 19.87 -20.32
N ASP A 415 -44.17 18.71 -20.95
CA ASP A 415 -44.52 18.21 -22.30
C ASP A 415 -44.13 18.87 -23.68
N GLU A 416 -43.31 18.10 -24.42
CA GLU A 416 -43.55 17.49 -25.77
C GLU A 416 -43.22 18.11 -27.16
N SER A 417 -42.55 17.25 -27.97
CA SER A 417 -42.70 16.98 -29.43
C SER A 417 -41.95 17.74 -30.58
N ASN A 418 -40.91 17.05 -31.10
CA ASN A 418 -40.64 16.64 -32.51
C ASN A 418 -40.30 17.57 -33.72
N ILE A 419 -39.06 17.37 -34.22
CA ILE A 419 -38.60 17.03 -35.61
C ILE A 419 -39.03 17.88 -36.84
N PHE A 420 -38.08 18.60 -37.51
CA PHE A 420 -37.61 18.36 -38.91
C PHE A 420 -36.45 19.27 -39.41
N SER A 421 -35.45 18.68 -40.11
CA SER A 421 -34.59 19.24 -41.21
C SER A 421 -33.61 20.45 -41.04
N SER A 422 -32.34 20.22 -41.42
CA SER A 422 -31.37 21.04 -42.23
C SER A 422 -31.31 22.59 -42.08
N ASP A 423 -30.15 23.27 -42.05
CA ASP A 423 -28.88 23.07 -42.80
C ASP A 423 -27.61 23.55 -42.01
N SER A 424 -26.47 23.72 -42.70
CA SER A 424 -25.14 24.21 -42.25
C SER A 424 -25.15 25.58 -41.52
N ASP A 425 -24.15 25.99 -40.72
CA ASP A 425 -22.69 26.02 -40.95
C ASP A 425 -21.82 26.00 -39.65
N SER A 426 -20.56 26.44 -39.71
CA SER A 426 -19.47 26.19 -38.75
C SER A 426 -19.31 27.14 -37.54
N ASP A 427 -18.44 26.66 -36.62
CA ASP A 427 -17.57 27.39 -35.67
C ASP A 427 -18.00 27.63 -34.19
N SER A 428 -16.98 27.51 -33.32
CA SER A 428 -16.87 27.91 -31.89
C SER A 428 -17.66 27.15 -30.80
N ASP A 429 -17.05 26.12 -30.22
CA ASP A 429 -17.49 25.46 -28.96
C ASP A 429 -16.80 25.98 -27.67
N GLU A 430 -15.77 26.83 -27.77
CA GLU A 430 -14.91 27.23 -26.62
C GLU A 430 -15.63 28.04 -25.51
N GLU A 431 -16.79 28.66 -25.78
CA GLU A 431 -17.50 29.47 -24.79
C GLU A 431 -18.46 28.69 -23.87
N ARG A 432 -18.70 27.38 -24.08
CA ARG A 432 -19.62 26.61 -23.23
C ARG A 432 -18.96 25.98 -21.99
N GLU A 433 -17.77 25.41 -22.11
CA GLU A 433 -17.07 24.78 -20.96
C GLU A 433 -16.71 25.82 -19.89
N THR A 434 -16.26 27.00 -20.31
CA THR A 434 -15.82 28.09 -19.40
C THR A 434 -16.96 28.70 -18.57
N ALA A 435 -18.22 28.49 -18.95
CA ALA A 435 -19.41 28.95 -18.23
C ALA A 435 -19.91 27.96 -17.15
N GLN A 436 -19.40 26.71 -17.15
CA GLN A 436 -19.74 25.68 -16.18
C GLN A 436 -18.70 25.61 -15.04
N VAL A 437 -17.40 25.53 -15.38
CA VAL A 437 -16.29 25.48 -14.40
C VAL A 437 -16.33 26.65 -13.41
N ARG A 438 -16.66 27.86 -13.87
CA ARG A 438 -16.78 29.07 -13.02
C ARG A 438 -17.86 28.95 -11.93
N ARG A 439 -18.77 27.98 -12.01
CA ARG A 439 -19.85 27.76 -11.03
C ARG A 439 -19.48 26.77 -9.94
N GLU A 440 -18.62 25.80 -10.25
CA GLU A 440 -18.10 24.79 -9.31
C GLU A 440 -17.00 25.39 -8.40
N MET A 441 -16.23 26.37 -8.90
CA MET A 441 -15.23 27.12 -8.12
C MET A 441 -15.79 27.96 -6.94
N GLN A 442 -17.10 28.03 -6.71
CA GLN A 442 -17.69 28.87 -5.65
C GLN A 442 -18.18 28.13 -4.39
N GLU A 443 -18.03 26.80 -4.31
CA GLU A 443 -18.46 26.01 -3.14
C GLU A 443 -17.31 25.30 -2.39
N LEU A 444 -16.05 25.51 -2.77
CA LEU A 444 -14.87 24.85 -2.17
C LEU A 444 -13.73 25.82 -1.80
N GLU A 445 -14.03 26.86 -1.04
CA GLU A 445 -13.04 27.51 -0.15
C GLU A 445 -13.26 27.01 1.30
N ILE A 446 -12.28 26.29 1.88
CA ILE A 446 -11.79 26.38 3.28
C ILE A 446 -10.76 25.27 3.59
N ASP A 447 -9.61 25.71 4.10
CA ASP A 447 -8.51 24.99 4.79
C ASP A 447 -8.00 23.63 4.28
N ASP A 448 -6.78 23.64 3.73
CA ASP A 448 -5.82 22.52 3.80
C ASP A 448 -4.36 23.05 3.80
N SER A 449 -3.48 22.50 4.66
CA SER A 449 -1.98 22.56 4.64
C SER A 449 -1.41 21.94 5.94
N ASP A 450 -0.47 20.97 5.98
CA ASP A 450 0.83 20.70 5.32
C ASP A 450 2.08 21.25 6.08
N VAL A 451 3.31 20.68 6.01
CA VAL A 451 3.74 19.25 5.95
C VAL A 451 5.27 19.12 6.30
N HIS A 452 5.85 17.91 6.25
CA HIS A 452 7.30 17.56 6.39
C HIS A 452 8.01 17.80 7.75
N GLY A 453 9.09 17.08 8.12
CA GLY A 453 9.65 15.84 7.51
C GLY A 453 11.19 15.68 7.59
N ARG A 454 11.75 15.15 8.70
CA ARG A 454 13.14 14.63 8.90
C ARG A 454 13.28 14.20 10.39
N ASN A 455 13.65 12.99 10.89
CA ASN A 455 14.13 11.68 10.40
C ASN A 455 15.63 11.36 10.72
N ARG A 456 15.90 10.12 11.23
CA ARG A 456 17.17 9.46 11.66
C ARG A 456 17.92 10.02 12.89
N SER A 457 18.63 9.23 13.72
CA SER A 457 18.58 7.78 14.04
C SER A 457 19.44 7.43 15.29
N SER A 458 19.49 6.13 15.67
CA SER A 458 20.43 5.44 16.60
C SER A 458 20.11 5.34 18.11
N TRP A 459 19.70 4.12 18.48
CA TRP A 459 19.97 3.34 19.70
C TRP A 459 20.14 4.03 21.08
N GLY A 460 19.28 3.63 22.02
CA GLY A 460 19.41 3.99 23.43
C GLY A 460 20.34 3.07 24.24
N LYS A 461 21.04 3.64 25.23
CA LYS A 461 21.51 2.92 26.43
C LYS A 461 20.91 3.60 27.67
N ARG A 462 20.63 2.79 28.70
CA ARG A 462 19.90 3.21 29.90
C ARG A 462 20.75 4.19 30.74
N ILE A 463 20.15 5.30 31.17
CA ILE A 463 20.57 6.03 32.36
C ILE A 463 19.34 6.16 33.26
N GLY A 464 19.36 5.47 34.40
CA GLY A 464 18.34 5.63 35.44
C GLY A 464 18.76 6.74 36.41
N LEU A 465 17.86 7.69 36.70
CA LEU A 465 18.12 8.74 37.69
C LEU A 465 17.74 8.27 39.10
N SER A 466 18.66 7.57 39.77
CA SER A 466 18.73 7.59 41.22
C SER A 466 19.66 8.72 41.66
N LEU A 467 19.15 9.65 42.48
CA LEU A 467 19.96 10.72 43.08
C LEU A 467 19.70 10.77 44.58
N SER A 468 20.71 10.36 45.34
CA SER A 468 20.73 10.44 46.81
C SER A 468 20.94 11.89 47.26
N LEU A 469 20.15 12.33 48.26
CA LEU A 469 20.22 13.68 48.82
C LEU A 469 21.51 13.89 49.64
N PRO A 470 22.41 14.84 49.28
CA PRO A 470 23.58 15.16 50.09
C PRO A 470 23.20 16.01 51.31
N GLN A 471 23.40 15.51 52.53
CA GLN A 471 23.21 16.31 53.75
C GLN A 471 24.34 17.32 53.99
N TRP A 472 24.28 18.51 53.40
CA TRP A 472 25.24 19.59 53.66
C TRP A 472 24.74 20.59 54.71
N LYS A 473 25.34 20.52 55.91
CA LYS A 473 25.02 21.35 57.07
C LYS A 473 25.74 22.70 57.01
N TRP A 474 25.03 23.78 56.71
CA TRP A 474 25.56 25.15 56.85
C TRP A 474 25.00 25.84 58.09
N ARG A 475 25.88 26.25 59.01
CA ARG A 475 25.55 27.06 60.20
C ARG A 475 26.16 28.44 60.04
N TRP A 476 25.33 29.49 60.02
CA TRP A 476 25.79 30.86 60.16
C TRP A 476 25.26 31.48 61.46
N ARG A 477 26.16 32.10 62.22
CA ARG A 477 25.85 32.82 63.47
C ARG A 477 25.65 34.30 63.15
N LEU A 478 24.56 34.90 63.64
CA LEU A 478 24.42 36.36 63.64
C LEU A 478 25.11 36.96 64.89
N PRO A 479 25.96 37.99 64.75
CA PRO A 479 26.52 38.72 65.89
C PRO A 479 25.46 39.62 66.54
N THR A 480 25.57 39.84 67.84
CA THR A 480 24.67 40.72 68.60
C THR A 480 25.26 42.12 68.75
N LEU A 481 24.41 43.15 68.70
CA LEU A 481 24.78 44.52 68.99
C LEU A 481 23.83 45.11 70.06
N ARG A 482 24.37 45.33 71.26
CA ARG A 482 23.67 45.88 72.43
C ARG A 482 24.12 47.31 72.69
N ARG A 483 23.16 48.26 72.77
CA ARG A 483 23.21 49.53 73.54
C ARG A 483 21.88 50.26 73.34
N ARG A 484 21.37 51.07 74.27
CA ARG A 484 21.36 51.03 75.75
C ARG A 484 20.23 51.99 76.16
N ALA A 485 19.30 51.58 77.02
CA ALA A 485 18.20 52.46 77.44
C ALA A 485 18.68 53.56 78.41
N GLY A 486 18.01 54.71 78.34
CA GLY A 486 18.06 55.83 79.28
C GLY A 486 16.68 56.51 79.28
N SER A 487 16.23 57.00 80.43
CA SER A 487 14.82 57.35 80.68
C SER A 487 14.62 58.80 81.13
N ALA A 488 13.35 59.23 81.16
CA ALA A 488 12.75 60.43 81.79
C ALA A 488 12.29 61.54 80.81
N SER A 489 11.24 62.33 81.08
CA SER A 489 10.02 62.12 81.91
C SER A 489 9.07 63.32 81.78
N GLY A 490 7.75 63.08 81.62
CA GLY A 490 6.70 64.12 81.70
C GLY A 490 6.68 65.12 80.52
N ASP A 491 5.67 65.98 80.38
CA ASP A 491 4.31 65.93 80.96
C ASP A 491 3.38 66.91 80.20
N GLY A 492 2.05 66.80 80.37
CA GLY A 492 1.11 67.88 80.02
C GLY A 492 0.15 67.67 78.82
N ASN A 493 -1.12 67.96 79.08
CA ASN A 493 -2.30 68.03 78.20
C ASN A 493 -3.13 69.26 78.70
N PRO A 494 -4.19 69.81 78.05
CA PRO A 494 -4.76 69.55 76.71
C PRO A 494 -5.18 70.83 75.90
N THR A 495 -5.83 70.60 74.76
CA THR A 495 -6.82 71.37 73.92
C THR A 495 -7.60 72.58 74.50
N PRO A 496 -8.39 73.36 73.70
CA PRO A 496 -8.24 73.85 72.29
C PRO A 496 -8.74 75.32 72.04
N ALA A 497 -8.54 75.89 70.84
CA ALA A 497 -9.34 77.02 70.29
C ALA A 497 -9.24 77.14 68.75
N ALA A 498 -10.16 77.87 68.11
CA ALA A 498 -10.32 77.98 66.65
C ALA A 498 -9.82 79.31 66.05
N ALA A 499 -9.51 79.30 64.74
CA ALA A 499 -9.57 80.44 63.81
C ALA A 499 -9.52 79.92 62.35
N GLU A 500 -9.80 80.78 61.36
CA GLU A 500 -10.12 80.39 59.97
C GLU A 500 -9.07 80.81 58.92
N GLU A 501 -9.28 80.27 57.71
CA GLU A 501 -9.15 80.94 56.40
C GLU A 501 -7.89 80.81 55.48
N GLN A 502 -8.25 80.85 54.19
CA GLN A 502 -7.50 81.20 52.96
C GLN A 502 -6.59 80.18 52.22
N GLN A 503 -6.85 80.12 50.91
CA GLN A 503 -6.20 79.39 49.82
C GLN A 503 -4.97 80.22 49.33
N SER A 504 -3.99 79.81 48.50
CA SER A 504 -3.69 78.66 47.62
C SER A 504 -2.22 78.83 47.13
N PRO A 505 -1.60 78.01 46.24
CA PRO A 505 -1.87 76.63 45.81
C PRO A 505 -0.62 75.69 45.84
N ALA A 506 -0.78 74.46 45.33
CA ALA A 506 0.26 73.51 44.82
C ALA A 506 1.23 72.81 45.83
N GLY A 507 1.20 71.47 45.87
CA GLY A 507 2.26 70.65 46.51
C GLY A 507 1.88 69.22 46.93
N PHE A 508 2.16 68.24 46.07
CA PHE A 508 2.40 66.79 46.32
C PHE A 508 1.54 65.93 47.29
N PHE A 509 1.17 64.75 46.76
CA PHE A 509 0.65 63.51 47.38
C PHE A 509 0.87 63.25 48.90
N ARG A 510 -0.18 62.69 49.53
CA ARG A 510 -0.08 61.72 50.66
C ARG A 510 -1.03 60.52 50.42
N PRO A 511 -0.59 59.27 50.63
CA PRO A 511 -1.44 58.08 50.52
C PRO A 511 -2.23 57.79 51.81
N PRO A 512 -3.36 57.04 51.74
CA PRO A 512 -4.09 56.58 52.92
C PRO A 512 -3.34 55.49 53.69
N SER A 513 -3.57 55.40 55.00
CA SER A 513 -2.92 54.43 55.88
C SER A 513 -3.52 53.02 55.78
N LEU A 514 -2.68 52.04 55.44
CA LEU A 514 -3.06 50.62 55.42
C LEU A 514 -3.35 50.09 56.84
N PRO A 515 -4.34 49.18 57.00
CA PRO A 515 -4.60 48.52 58.27
C PRO A 515 -3.46 47.58 58.67
N LYS A 516 -3.20 47.48 59.99
CA LYS A 516 -2.13 46.62 60.53
C LYS A 516 -2.56 45.16 60.51
N PHE A 517 -2.07 44.38 59.54
CA PHE A 517 -2.27 42.93 59.51
C PHE A 517 -1.56 42.23 60.69
N GLY A 518 -2.25 41.28 61.33
CA GLY A 518 -1.65 40.42 62.36
C GLY A 518 -0.65 39.44 61.75
N SER A 519 0.40 39.11 62.51
CA SER A 519 1.53 38.26 62.04
C SER A 519 1.09 36.89 61.51
N ALA A 520 0.08 36.26 62.11
CA ALA A 520 -0.47 34.99 61.64
C ALA A 520 -1.14 35.09 60.25
N ALA A 521 -1.83 36.19 59.96
CA ALA A 521 -2.45 36.43 58.66
C ALA A 521 -1.40 36.66 57.56
N LEU A 522 -0.32 37.38 57.90
CA LEU A 522 0.83 37.56 57.00
C LEU A 522 1.51 36.21 56.67
N PHE A 523 1.69 35.34 57.67
CA PHE A 523 2.32 34.02 57.47
C PHE A 523 1.47 33.11 56.57
N LEU A 524 0.14 33.10 56.74
CA LEU A 524 -0.79 32.37 55.87
C LEU A 524 -0.83 32.93 54.44
N LEU A 525 -0.72 34.25 54.27
CA LEU A 525 -0.64 34.89 52.95
C LEU A 525 0.65 34.49 52.21
N VAL A 526 1.79 34.50 52.90
CA VAL A 526 3.10 34.07 52.37
C VAL A 526 3.10 32.57 52.02
N GLY A 527 2.54 31.72 52.88
CA GLY A 527 2.41 30.29 52.58
C GLY A 527 1.54 30.00 51.34
N ARG A 528 0.41 30.70 51.18
CA ARG A 528 -0.48 30.54 50.03
C ARG A 528 0.12 31.08 48.73
N THR A 529 0.83 32.20 48.76
CA THR A 529 1.53 32.74 47.57
C THR A 529 2.70 31.87 47.15
N LEU A 530 3.46 31.30 48.10
CA LEU A 530 4.50 30.32 47.82
C LEU A 530 3.93 29.06 47.13
N ALA A 531 2.84 28.49 47.66
CA ALA A 531 2.17 27.34 47.06
C ALA A 531 1.69 27.62 45.63
N ALA A 532 1.06 28.78 45.39
CA ALA A 532 0.65 29.19 44.04
C ALA A 532 1.84 29.34 43.09
N THR A 533 2.97 29.88 43.57
CA THR A 533 4.20 30.03 42.78
C THR A 533 4.81 28.68 42.40
N ILE A 534 4.75 27.68 43.29
CA ILE A 534 5.19 26.31 42.99
C ILE A 534 4.31 25.66 41.91
N VAL A 535 2.97 25.79 42.01
CA VAL A 535 2.04 25.24 41.00
C VAL A 535 2.23 25.91 39.64
N ILE A 536 2.37 27.24 39.60
CA ILE A 536 2.65 27.98 38.36
C ILE A 536 4.03 27.60 37.79
N GLY A 537 5.05 27.41 38.64
CA GLY A 537 6.37 26.93 38.23
C GLY A 537 6.36 25.52 37.64
N PHE A 538 5.57 24.61 38.20
CA PHE A 538 5.38 23.25 37.66
C PHE A 538 4.66 23.25 36.31
N LEU A 539 3.58 24.03 36.17
CA LEU A 539 2.89 24.23 34.89
C LEU A 539 3.82 24.85 33.83
N TYR A 540 4.59 25.89 34.20
CA TYR A 540 5.57 26.49 33.30
C TYR A 540 6.64 25.48 32.87
N LEU A 541 7.13 24.65 33.79
CA LEU A 541 8.11 23.61 33.46
C LEU A 541 7.53 22.56 32.51
N LEU A 542 6.29 22.11 32.71
CA LEU A 542 5.59 21.19 31.81
C LEU A 542 5.45 21.71 30.36
N PHE A 543 5.18 23.01 30.21
CA PHE A 543 5.14 23.66 28.89
C PHE A 543 6.54 23.90 28.32
N ALA A 544 7.51 24.33 29.14
CA ALA A 544 8.87 24.65 28.70
C ALA A 544 9.76 23.41 28.43
N SER A 545 9.36 22.22 28.90
CA SER A 545 10.07 20.96 28.66
C SER A 545 9.69 20.24 27.36
N ASP A 546 8.84 20.85 26.52
CA ASP A 546 8.43 20.33 25.20
C ASP A 546 7.74 18.94 25.24
N ILE A 547 7.26 18.53 26.43
CA ILE A 547 6.66 17.20 26.66
C ILE A 547 5.34 17.06 25.90
N PHE A 548 4.48 18.08 25.95
CA PHE A 548 3.24 18.10 25.16
C PHE A 548 3.52 18.09 23.66
N THR A 549 4.55 18.80 23.19
CA THR A 549 4.96 18.85 21.78
C THR A 549 5.54 17.52 21.28
N ASN A 550 6.24 16.77 22.14
CA ASN A 550 6.71 15.41 21.85
C ASN A 550 5.60 14.36 21.95
N MET A 551 4.58 14.60 22.79
CA MET A 551 3.40 13.74 22.87
C MET A 551 2.48 13.95 21.67
N ALA A 552 2.28 15.20 21.23
CA ALA A 552 1.56 15.54 19.99
C ALA A 552 2.23 14.94 18.75
N ARG A 553 3.56 15.07 18.61
CA ARG A 553 4.37 14.39 17.56
C ARG A 553 4.38 12.85 17.64
N ARG A 554 3.74 12.26 18.65
CA ARG A 554 3.50 10.81 18.79
C ARG A 554 2.05 10.39 18.53
N MET A 555 1.12 11.34 18.43
CA MET A 555 -0.29 11.09 18.11
C MET A 555 -0.60 11.50 16.67
N ASN A 556 -0.01 12.59 16.18
CA ASN A 556 0.03 12.91 14.76
C ASN A 556 1.21 12.18 14.12
N SER A 557 0.93 11.05 13.46
CA SER A 557 1.65 10.72 12.24
C SER A 557 1.46 11.87 11.23
N GLN A 558 2.34 11.98 10.24
CA GLN A 558 2.02 12.79 9.07
C GLN A 558 0.93 12.03 8.31
N MET A 559 -0.32 12.49 8.46
CA MET A 559 -1.42 12.06 7.60
C MET A 559 -1.11 12.59 6.21
N PHE A 560 -0.67 11.70 5.33
CA PHE A 560 -0.59 12.00 3.91
C PHE A 560 -2.03 12.13 3.38
N ASP A 561 -2.27 13.07 2.47
CA ASP A 561 -3.53 13.12 1.72
C ASP A 561 -3.80 11.72 1.09
N PRO A 562 -4.94 11.08 1.40
CA PRO A 562 -5.29 9.77 0.84
C PRO A 562 -5.31 9.73 -0.69
N GLU A 563 -5.68 10.81 -1.38
CA GLU A 563 -5.63 10.86 -2.84
C GLU A 563 -4.19 10.88 -3.35
N SER A 564 -3.30 11.64 -2.75
CA SER A 564 -1.87 11.65 -3.05
C SER A 564 -1.22 10.28 -2.83
N VAL A 565 -1.63 9.53 -1.78
CA VAL A 565 -1.17 8.14 -1.58
C VAL A 565 -1.70 7.21 -2.68
N ARG A 566 -3.01 7.28 -3.01
CA ARG A 566 -3.62 6.51 -4.11
C ARG A 566 -2.93 6.79 -5.45
N ILE A 567 -2.74 8.07 -5.80
CA ILE A 567 -2.09 8.52 -7.03
C ILE A 567 -0.64 8.04 -7.06
N HIS A 568 0.10 8.12 -5.95
CA HIS A 568 1.45 7.59 -5.87
C HIS A 568 1.48 6.08 -6.14
N VAL A 569 0.61 5.29 -5.51
CA VAL A 569 0.54 3.84 -5.77
C VAL A 569 0.18 3.56 -7.23
N GLN A 570 -0.88 4.18 -7.76
CA GLN A 570 -1.31 3.97 -9.15
C GLN A 570 -0.22 4.34 -10.18
N SER A 571 0.54 5.41 -9.94
CA SER A 571 1.59 5.89 -10.87
C SER A 571 2.97 5.24 -10.68
N SER A 572 3.19 4.50 -9.59
CA SER A 572 4.51 3.92 -9.28
C SER A 572 4.68 2.45 -9.67
N VAL A 573 3.65 1.79 -10.21
CA VAL A 573 3.73 0.42 -10.76
C VAL A 573 4.45 0.46 -12.12
N ASP A 574 5.57 -0.26 -12.24
CA ASP A 574 6.38 -0.30 -13.46
C ASP A 574 6.25 -1.65 -14.19
N PRO A 575 5.65 -1.72 -15.40
CA PRO A 575 5.52 -2.96 -16.17
C PRO A 575 6.85 -3.67 -16.41
N ARG A 576 7.96 -2.93 -16.48
CA ARG A 576 9.30 -3.52 -16.70
C ARG A 576 9.75 -4.31 -15.47
N ARG A 577 9.43 -3.85 -14.26
CA ARG A 577 9.78 -4.56 -13.03
C ARG A 577 8.99 -5.85 -12.88
N ILE A 578 7.68 -5.81 -13.19
CA ILE A 578 6.85 -7.02 -13.18
C ILE A 578 7.36 -8.02 -14.22
N ARG A 579 7.69 -7.56 -15.43
CA ARG A 579 8.34 -8.37 -16.47
C ARG A 579 9.64 -9.02 -15.96
N ASP A 580 10.53 -8.23 -15.37
CA ASP A 580 11.85 -8.70 -14.92
C ASP A 580 11.76 -9.63 -13.69
N HIS A 581 10.76 -9.45 -12.81
CA HIS A 581 10.44 -10.41 -11.74
C HIS A 581 9.91 -11.72 -12.31
N LEU A 582 8.99 -11.66 -13.27
CA LEU A 582 8.46 -12.85 -13.92
C LEU A 582 9.56 -13.62 -14.68
N GLU A 583 10.43 -12.93 -15.41
CA GLU A 583 11.56 -13.57 -16.11
C GLU A 583 12.54 -14.25 -15.12
N HIS A 584 12.72 -13.69 -13.90
CA HIS A 584 13.55 -14.27 -12.85
C HIS A 584 12.98 -15.56 -12.25
N PHE A 585 11.70 -15.58 -11.88
CA PHE A 585 11.08 -16.74 -11.22
C PHE A 585 10.89 -17.95 -12.16
N LEU A 586 11.02 -17.76 -13.47
CA LEU A 586 10.94 -18.81 -14.49
C LEU A 586 12.29 -19.43 -14.88
N ILE A 587 13.41 -19.07 -14.23
CA ILE A 587 14.75 -19.57 -14.58
C ILE A 587 14.94 -21.07 -14.25
N TYR A 588 14.27 -21.59 -13.23
CA TYR A 588 14.44 -22.97 -12.75
C TYR A 588 13.09 -23.65 -12.50
N PRO A 589 12.94 -24.97 -12.74
CA PRO A 589 11.81 -25.74 -12.23
C PRO A 589 11.79 -25.76 -10.69
N HIS A 590 10.64 -25.45 -10.09
CA HIS A 590 10.46 -25.18 -8.66
C HIS A 590 9.21 -25.89 -8.12
N MET A 591 9.15 -27.20 -8.29
CA MET A 591 8.09 -28.02 -7.69
C MET A 591 8.19 -27.97 -6.16
N ALA A 592 7.05 -28.04 -5.48
CA ALA A 592 6.96 -27.89 -4.02
C ALA A 592 8.02 -28.71 -3.26
N GLY A 593 8.68 -28.09 -2.30
CA GLY A 593 9.72 -28.71 -1.47
C GLY A 593 11.00 -29.19 -2.19
N THR A 594 11.22 -28.85 -3.47
CA THR A 594 12.46 -29.21 -4.20
C THR A 594 13.58 -28.18 -4.03
N GLU A 595 14.81 -28.53 -4.44
CA GLU A 595 15.96 -27.61 -4.39
C GLU A 595 15.74 -26.33 -5.22
N GLY A 596 14.95 -26.39 -6.30
CA GLY A 596 14.59 -25.23 -7.12
C GLY A 596 13.63 -24.27 -6.41
N ASP A 597 12.64 -24.79 -5.69
CA ASP A 597 11.77 -23.94 -4.87
C ASP A 597 12.53 -23.36 -3.66
N TYR A 598 13.42 -24.13 -3.03
CA TYR A 598 14.30 -23.60 -1.97
C TYR A 598 15.07 -22.37 -2.45
N ALA A 599 15.58 -22.37 -3.68
CA ALA A 599 16.29 -21.22 -4.24
C ALA A 599 15.35 -20.00 -4.44
N LEU A 600 14.17 -20.19 -5.03
CA LEU A 600 13.19 -19.10 -5.22
C LEU A 600 12.64 -18.56 -3.90
N MET A 601 12.59 -19.40 -2.85
CA MET A 601 12.25 -19.00 -1.49
C MET A 601 13.33 -18.07 -0.89
N GLU A 602 14.62 -18.35 -1.11
CA GLU A 602 15.71 -17.47 -0.63
C GLU A 602 15.71 -16.13 -1.39
N ASP A 603 15.47 -16.16 -2.71
CA ASP A 603 15.27 -14.96 -3.52
C ASP A 603 14.04 -14.16 -3.06
N THR A 604 12.94 -14.82 -2.72
CA THR A 604 11.71 -14.16 -2.20
C THR A 604 12.00 -13.46 -0.87
N GLU A 605 12.66 -14.13 0.08
CA GLU A 605 13.05 -13.54 1.36
C GLU A 605 14.01 -12.35 1.15
N LEU A 606 14.96 -12.48 0.22
CA LEU A 606 15.90 -11.41 -0.15
C LEU A 606 15.18 -10.20 -0.78
N LEU A 607 14.20 -10.42 -1.65
CA LEU A 607 13.40 -9.36 -2.26
C LEU A 607 12.49 -8.66 -1.23
N PHE A 608 11.85 -9.41 -0.34
CA PHE A 608 11.06 -8.85 0.78
C PHE A 608 11.92 -7.93 1.66
N ARG A 609 13.13 -8.37 2.04
CA ARG A 609 14.13 -7.57 2.77
C ARG A 609 14.57 -6.33 1.98
N LYS A 610 14.87 -6.48 0.70
CA LYS A 610 15.34 -5.42 -0.22
C LYS A 610 14.29 -4.33 -0.45
N TYR A 611 13.01 -4.68 -0.42
CA TYR A 611 11.89 -3.76 -0.60
C TYR A 611 11.36 -3.16 0.70
N GLY A 612 11.95 -3.51 1.85
CA GLY A 612 11.75 -2.78 3.10
C GLY A 612 10.61 -3.29 4.00
N LEU A 613 10.19 -4.55 3.85
CA LEU A 613 9.36 -5.20 4.86
C LEU A 613 10.16 -5.35 6.17
N GLU A 614 9.53 -5.10 7.31
CA GLU A 614 10.22 -4.89 8.60
C GLU A 614 10.38 -6.18 9.42
N ASP A 615 9.32 -6.99 9.45
CA ASP A 615 9.26 -8.30 10.09
C ASP A 615 9.04 -9.36 9.00
N ILE A 616 9.95 -10.33 8.91
CA ILE A 616 9.98 -11.36 7.86
C ILE A 616 10.26 -12.70 8.51
N THR A 617 9.34 -13.65 8.36
CA THR A 617 9.41 -15.01 8.93
C THR A 617 9.38 -16.07 7.82
N ARG A 618 10.16 -17.13 8.02
CA ARG A 618 10.17 -18.31 7.16
C ARG A 618 9.54 -19.47 7.92
N ASP A 619 8.34 -19.85 7.53
CA ASP A 619 7.61 -20.93 8.19
C ASP A 619 7.87 -22.25 7.47
N VAL A 620 8.29 -23.26 8.25
CA VAL A 620 8.69 -24.58 7.73
C VAL A 620 7.71 -25.63 8.22
N TYR A 621 7.22 -26.44 7.28
CA TYR A 621 6.38 -27.61 7.55
C TYR A 621 7.04 -28.83 6.92
N GLN A 622 6.80 -30.01 7.50
CA GLN A 622 7.21 -31.29 6.92
C GLN A 622 5.94 -32.01 6.49
N VAL A 623 5.72 -32.20 5.20
CA VAL A 623 4.43 -32.60 4.66
C VAL A 623 4.54 -33.86 3.80
N TYR A 624 3.43 -34.54 3.55
CA TYR A 624 3.40 -35.62 2.55
C TYR A 624 3.49 -35.04 1.14
N LEU A 625 4.52 -35.46 0.38
CA LEU A 625 4.63 -35.22 -1.06
C LEU A 625 5.09 -36.49 -1.76
N ASN A 626 4.74 -36.62 -3.04
CA ASN A 626 5.12 -37.74 -3.90
C ASN A 626 5.68 -37.22 -5.23
N TYR A 627 6.68 -37.92 -5.77
CA TYR A 627 7.37 -37.59 -7.02
C TYR A 627 7.54 -38.85 -7.89
N PRO A 628 7.59 -38.75 -9.23
CA PRO A 628 7.65 -39.93 -10.08
C PRO A 628 9.07 -40.48 -10.24
N LYS A 629 9.21 -41.81 -10.21
CA LYS A 629 10.51 -42.47 -10.46
C LYS A 629 10.95 -42.32 -11.93
N PRO A 630 12.27 -42.28 -12.22
CA PRO A 630 12.79 -42.18 -13.58
C PRO A 630 12.16 -43.20 -14.55
N ASP A 631 12.26 -44.50 -14.23
CA ASP A 631 11.62 -45.61 -14.94
C ASP A 631 10.25 -46.00 -14.35
N GLY A 632 9.62 -45.10 -13.59
CA GLY A 632 8.40 -45.39 -12.83
C GLY A 632 7.13 -45.47 -13.66
N ARG A 633 7.11 -44.78 -14.81
CA ARG A 633 5.89 -44.50 -15.57
C ARG A 633 5.87 -45.26 -16.89
N ALA A 634 4.76 -45.94 -17.17
CA ALA A 634 4.52 -46.57 -18.47
C ALA A 634 3.02 -46.73 -18.74
N VAL A 635 2.60 -46.52 -19.99
CA VAL A 635 1.25 -46.81 -20.48
C VAL A 635 1.40 -47.60 -21.76
N GLU A 636 0.99 -48.87 -21.74
CA GLU A 636 1.26 -49.86 -22.79
C GLU A 636 -0.02 -50.57 -23.22
N VAL A 637 -0.29 -50.70 -24.51
CA VAL A 637 -1.32 -51.62 -25.04
C VAL A 637 -0.67 -52.99 -25.21
N LEU A 638 -1.18 -54.01 -24.53
CA LEU A 638 -0.62 -55.35 -24.53
C LEU A 638 -1.25 -56.26 -25.59
N GLY A 639 -0.40 -56.99 -26.30
CA GLY A 639 -0.81 -58.05 -27.22
C GLY A 639 -1.19 -59.35 -26.51
N GLY A 640 -1.74 -60.31 -27.25
CA GLY A 640 -2.13 -61.63 -26.73
C GLY A 640 -0.97 -62.50 -26.23
N ASP A 641 0.28 -62.09 -26.45
CA ASP A 641 1.49 -62.69 -25.89
C ASP A 641 2.03 -61.94 -24.65
N GLY A 642 1.31 -60.91 -24.18
CA GLY A 642 1.66 -60.10 -23.02
C GLY A 642 2.71 -59.01 -23.26
N LYS A 643 3.17 -58.80 -24.50
CA LYS A 643 4.15 -57.75 -24.83
C LYS A 643 3.47 -56.42 -25.23
N PRO A 644 4.13 -55.26 -25.04
CA PRO A 644 3.65 -54.00 -25.58
C PRO A 644 3.61 -54.02 -27.11
N VAL A 645 2.42 -53.81 -27.67
CA VAL A 645 2.18 -53.55 -29.11
C VAL A 645 2.30 -52.05 -29.41
N TRP A 646 1.91 -51.22 -28.44
CA TRP A 646 2.05 -49.77 -28.46
C TRP A 646 2.42 -49.28 -27.05
N SER A 647 3.16 -48.17 -26.95
CA SER A 647 3.53 -47.54 -25.69
C SER A 647 3.52 -46.01 -25.82
N ALA A 648 3.02 -45.32 -24.80
CA ALA A 648 3.06 -43.85 -24.72
C ALA A 648 4.50 -43.35 -24.46
N LYS A 649 4.81 -42.15 -24.97
CA LYS A 649 6.11 -41.49 -24.75
C LYS A 649 6.03 -40.44 -23.65
N PHE A 650 6.55 -40.77 -22.46
CA PHE A 650 6.73 -39.83 -21.36
C PHE A 650 8.01 -39.00 -21.51
N GLU A 651 8.06 -38.19 -22.56
CA GLU A 651 9.11 -37.22 -22.86
C GLU A 651 8.52 -35.81 -22.68
N GLY A 652 8.89 -35.12 -21.59
CA GLY A 652 8.51 -33.73 -21.31
C GLY A 652 9.74 -32.86 -21.12
N GLU A 653 9.92 -31.88 -22.01
CA GLU A 653 10.98 -30.86 -21.95
C GLU A 653 10.33 -29.47 -22.00
N ASP A 654 10.13 -28.84 -20.85
CA ASP A 654 9.62 -27.47 -20.76
C ASP A 654 10.80 -26.51 -20.65
N ALA A 655 10.88 -25.53 -21.57
CA ALA A 655 11.98 -24.57 -21.69
C ALA A 655 13.41 -25.16 -21.77
N GLY A 656 13.54 -26.47 -22.08
CA GLY A 656 14.82 -27.20 -22.09
C GLY A 656 15.19 -27.89 -20.77
N HIS A 657 14.27 -27.92 -19.80
CA HIS A 657 14.40 -28.69 -18.56
C HIS A 657 13.48 -29.92 -18.60
N PRO A 658 13.93 -31.10 -18.12
CA PRO A 658 13.09 -32.29 -18.06
C PRO A 658 12.02 -32.13 -16.97
N THR A 659 10.74 -32.16 -17.33
CA THR A 659 9.64 -32.01 -16.37
C THR A 659 9.01 -33.33 -15.99
N PHE A 660 8.57 -33.40 -14.73
CA PHE A 660 8.00 -34.61 -14.14
C PHE A 660 6.57 -34.80 -14.65
N VAL A 661 6.37 -35.52 -15.75
CA VAL A 661 5.03 -35.90 -16.23
C VAL A 661 4.36 -36.91 -15.27
N PHE A 662 3.47 -36.48 -14.37
CA PHE A 662 2.70 -37.32 -13.42
C PHE A 662 1.52 -36.57 -12.77
N HIS A 663 0.72 -37.26 -11.96
CA HIS A 663 -0.25 -36.62 -11.07
C HIS A 663 0.24 -36.64 -9.61
N GLY A 664 0.33 -35.47 -8.97
CA GLY A 664 0.56 -35.35 -7.53
C GLY A 664 -0.55 -36.07 -6.74
N HIS A 665 -0.25 -36.59 -5.56
CA HIS A 665 -1.13 -37.41 -4.70
C HIS A 665 -1.79 -38.64 -5.36
N SER A 666 -1.44 -38.99 -6.59
CA SER A 666 -1.87 -40.25 -7.21
C SER A 666 -1.20 -41.43 -6.52
N LYS A 667 -1.93 -42.53 -6.36
CA LYS A 667 -1.42 -43.75 -5.71
C LYS A 667 -0.39 -44.47 -6.58
N SER A 668 0.73 -44.90 -5.98
CA SER A 668 1.73 -45.71 -6.66
C SER A 668 1.22 -47.12 -7.04
N GLY A 669 1.51 -47.63 -8.24
CA GLY A 669 1.20 -49.01 -8.64
C GLY A 669 1.32 -49.36 -10.14
N ASP A 670 1.33 -50.67 -10.44
CA ASP A 670 1.32 -51.27 -11.78
C ASP A 670 0.05 -52.12 -11.96
N VAL A 671 -0.90 -51.65 -12.78
CA VAL A 671 -2.22 -52.27 -12.98
C VAL A 671 -2.47 -52.58 -14.46
N LYS A 672 -3.31 -53.59 -14.71
CA LYS A 672 -3.68 -54.05 -16.06
C LYS A 672 -5.17 -54.31 -16.14
N GLY A 673 -5.81 -53.85 -17.21
CA GLY A 673 -7.25 -53.98 -17.42
C GLY A 673 -7.69 -53.63 -18.84
N PRO A 674 -8.91 -53.99 -19.25
CA PRO A 674 -9.47 -53.56 -20.54
C PRO A 674 -9.58 -52.03 -20.58
N LEU A 675 -9.27 -51.44 -21.73
CA LEU A 675 -9.47 -50.01 -21.96
C LEU A 675 -10.96 -49.68 -22.11
N LEU A 676 -11.42 -48.67 -21.38
CA LEU A 676 -12.72 -48.01 -21.54
C LEU A 676 -12.53 -46.51 -21.74
N TYR A 677 -13.53 -45.84 -22.31
CA TYR A 677 -13.57 -44.37 -22.43
C TYR A 677 -14.87 -43.82 -21.83
N ALA A 678 -14.71 -42.91 -20.85
CA ALA A 678 -15.81 -42.37 -20.03
C ALA A 678 -15.99 -40.85 -20.18
N ASN A 679 -15.63 -40.28 -21.34
CA ASN A 679 -15.83 -38.86 -21.65
C ASN A 679 -15.22 -37.92 -20.60
N TYR A 680 -16.01 -37.15 -19.83
CA TYR A 680 -15.49 -36.24 -18.81
C TYR A 680 -15.31 -36.92 -17.44
N GLY A 681 -15.72 -38.19 -17.30
CA GLY A 681 -15.63 -38.91 -16.02
C GLY A 681 -16.68 -38.49 -15.00
N SER A 682 -17.75 -37.80 -15.42
CA SER A 682 -18.83 -37.39 -14.51
C SER A 682 -19.65 -38.59 -14.02
N LYS A 683 -20.45 -38.37 -12.97
CA LYS A 683 -21.38 -39.36 -12.41
C LYS A 683 -22.39 -39.83 -13.47
N GLU A 684 -22.80 -38.93 -14.35
CA GLU A 684 -23.71 -39.16 -15.47
C GLU A 684 -23.03 -39.97 -16.59
N ASP A 685 -21.75 -39.69 -16.90
CA ASP A 685 -20.98 -40.50 -17.86
C ASP A 685 -20.82 -41.95 -17.36
N PHE A 686 -20.43 -42.15 -16.09
CA PHE A 686 -20.30 -43.49 -15.51
C PHE A 686 -21.65 -44.22 -15.38
N GLN A 687 -22.72 -43.51 -15.01
CA GLN A 687 -24.07 -44.08 -14.98
C GLN A 687 -24.57 -44.43 -16.39
N ALA A 688 -24.24 -43.64 -17.41
CA ALA A 688 -24.57 -43.93 -18.81
C ALA A 688 -23.81 -45.15 -19.37
N LEU A 689 -22.56 -45.38 -18.97
CA LEU A 689 -21.84 -46.63 -19.28
C LEU A 689 -22.54 -47.85 -18.67
N LYS A 690 -22.95 -47.74 -17.41
CA LYS A 690 -23.63 -48.79 -16.63
C LYS A 690 -25.02 -49.12 -17.17
N ASP A 691 -25.85 -48.12 -17.44
CA ASP A 691 -27.14 -48.29 -18.15
C ASP A 691 -26.93 -48.74 -19.61
N GLY A 692 -25.76 -48.41 -20.17
CA GLY A 692 -25.24 -48.96 -21.41
C GLY A 692 -24.91 -50.46 -21.35
N GLY A 693 -24.88 -51.09 -20.18
CA GLY A 693 -24.51 -52.50 -20.01
C GLY A 693 -23.00 -52.75 -20.14
N ILE A 694 -22.17 -51.75 -19.85
CA ILE A 694 -20.71 -51.84 -19.85
C ILE A 694 -20.23 -51.95 -18.41
N GLU A 695 -19.42 -52.96 -18.10
CA GLU A 695 -18.82 -53.14 -16.78
C GLU A 695 -17.50 -52.38 -16.69
N THR A 696 -17.34 -51.58 -15.63
CA THR A 696 -16.13 -50.79 -15.33
C THR A 696 -15.18 -51.49 -14.35
N ASN A 697 -15.63 -52.58 -13.72
CA ASN A 697 -14.87 -53.32 -12.69
C ASN A 697 -13.52 -53.82 -13.23
N GLY A 698 -12.42 -53.31 -12.69
CA GLY A 698 -11.06 -53.69 -13.09
C GLY A 698 -10.59 -53.12 -14.43
N ALA A 699 -11.35 -52.21 -15.05
CA ALA A 699 -10.98 -51.54 -16.29
C ALA A 699 -9.93 -50.43 -16.06
N ILE A 700 -9.23 -50.04 -17.13
CA ILE A 700 -8.47 -48.78 -17.15
C ILE A 700 -9.29 -47.77 -17.94
N VAL A 701 -9.68 -46.68 -17.28
CA VAL A 701 -10.60 -45.70 -17.85
C VAL A 701 -9.84 -44.49 -18.37
N LEU A 702 -10.04 -44.18 -19.64
CA LEU A 702 -9.59 -42.95 -20.29
C LEU A 702 -10.68 -41.87 -20.14
N MET A 703 -10.28 -40.66 -19.78
CA MET A 703 -11.16 -39.50 -19.55
C MET A 703 -10.48 -38.23 -20.07
N ARG A 704 -11.26 -37.24 -20.53
CA ARG A 704 -10.77 -35.90 -20.91
C ARG A 704 -11.21 -34.87 -19.87
N VAL A 705 -10.41 -33.83 -19.64
CA VAL A 705 -10.78 -32.76 -18.69
C VAL A 705 -11.94 -31.94 -19.24
N SER A 706 -12.87 -31.54 -18.37
CA SER A 706 -13.96 -30.61 -18.70
C SER A 706 -13.44 -29.16 -18.71
N GLY A 707 -12.80 -28.77 -19.80
CA GLY A 707 -12.17 -27.45 -19.93
C GLY A 707 -10.92 -27.27 -19.04
N PRO A 708 -10.42 -26.03 -18.85
CA PRO A 708 -9.22 -25.80 -18.05
C PRO A 708 -9.43 -25.96 -16.53
N GLU A 709 -10.67 -25.96 -16.05
CA GLU A 709 -11.00 -25.78 -14.61
C GLU A 709 -11.55 -27.06 -13.93
N GLY A 710 -11.68 -28.17 -14.67
CA GLY A 710 -12.25 -29.42 -14.13
C GLY A 710 -11.38 -30.14 -13.08
N ASP A 711 -12.05 -30.63 -12.03
CA ASP A 711 -11.46 -31.36 -10.89
C ASP A 711 -11.01 -32.77 -11.27
N ILE A 712 -9.69 -32.94 -11.47
CA ILE A 712 -9.13 -34.26 -11.80
C ILE A 712 -9.09 -35.23 -10.59
N GLY A 713 -9.22 -34.73 -9.36
CA GLY A 713 -9.32 -35.54 -8.15
C GLY A 713 -10.67 -36.24 -8.07
N GLU A 714 -11.76 -35.48 -8.22
CA GLU A 714 -13.12 -36.04 -8.29
C GLU A 714 -13.31 -36.93 -9.54
N MET A 715 -12.70 -36.62 -10.70
CA MET A 715 -12.69 -37.54 -11.87
C MET A 715 -12.09 -38.93 -11.53
N VAL A 716 -10.92 -38.97 -10.88
CA VAL A 716 -10.28 -40.25 -10.49
C VAL A 716 -11.08 -40.94 -9.37
N ARG A 717 -11.71 -40.17 -8.49
CA ARG A 717 -12.57 -40.67 -7.41
C ARG A 717 -13.84 -41.35 -7.93
N GLU A 718 -14.56 -40.74 -8.88
CA GLU A 718 -15.76 -41.37 -9.44
C GLU A 718 -15.41 -42.62 -10.25
N ALA A 719 -14.23 -42.66 -10.89
CA ALA A 719 -13.68 -43.87 -11.47
C ALA A 719 -13.33 -44.96 -10.43
N GLU A 720 -12.82 -44.60 -9.24
CA GLU A 720 -12.65 -45.53 -8.10
C GLU A 720 -14.02 -46.08 -7.64
N ILE A 721 -15.04 -45.21 -7.51
CA ILE A 721 -16.41 -45.59 -7.13
C ILE A 721 -17.05 -46.51 -8.18
N ALA A 722 -16.73 -46.31 -9.47
CA ALA A 722 -17.10 -47.20 -10.57
C ALA A 722 -16.32 -48.53 -10.60
N GLY A 723 -15.39 -48.77 -9.67
CA GLY A 723 -14.64 -50.02 -9.56
C GLY A 723 -13.46 -50.17 -10.53
N SER A 724 -13.00 -49.07 -11.13
CA SER A 724 -11.88 -49.07 -12.09
C SER A 724 -10.56 -49.50 -11.43
N ALA A 725 -9.66 -50.12 -12.19
CA ALA A 725 -8.30 -50.46 -11.73
C ALA A 725 -7.34 -49.25 -11.74
N GLY A 726 -7.58 -48.26 -12.60
CA GLY A 726 -6.75 -47.07 -12.75
C GLY A 726 -7.26 -46.14 -13.85
N CYS A 727 -6.69 -44.93 -13.91
CA CYS A 727 -7.19 -43.84 -14.76
C CYS A 727 -6.13 -43.20 -15.66
N LEU A 728 -6.56 -42.75 -16.83
CA LEU A 728 -5.77 -41.97 -17.78
C LEU A 728 -6.54 -40.69 -18.10
N ILE A 729 -5.95 -39.53 -17.84
CA ILE A 729 -6.59 -38.23 -18.10
C ILE A 729 -5.85 -37.54 -19.25
N TYR A 730 -6.59 -37.00 -20.22
CA TYR A 730 -6.01 -36.35 -21.41
C TYR A 730 -6.70 -35.03 -21.79
N ASP A 731 -6.17 -34.45 -22.87
CA ASP A 731 -6.41 -33.15 -23.53
C ASP A 731 -5.25 -32.16 -23.30
N GLU A 732 -4.63 -32.19 -22.13
CA GLU A 732 -3.41 -31.47 -21.77
C GLU A 732 -2.45 -32.41 -21.00
N PRO A 733 -1.15 -32.53 -21.35
CA PRO A 733 -0.16 -33.29 -20.58
C PRO A 733 0.36 -32.49 -19.38
N VAL A 734 -0.55 -31.91 -18.59
CA VAL A 734 -0.22 -30.98 -17.50
C VAL A 734 -0.27 -31.70 -16.16
N ASN A 735 0.76 -31.50 -15.37
CA ASN A 735 0.92 -32.12 -14.07
C ASN A 735 0.03 -31.39 -13.07
N ARG A 736 -1.00 -32.10 -12.59
CA ARG A 736 -1.98 -31.62 -11.61
C ARG A 736 -2.09 -32.65 -10.50
N THR A 737 -2.53 -32.22 -9.34
CA THR A 737 -2.62 -33.09 -8.15
C THR A 737 -4.05 -33.62 -8.00
N VAL A 738 -4.19 -34.94 -7.82
CA VAL A 738 -5.48 -35.62 -7.62
C VAL A 738 -5.88 -35.67 -6.13
N SER A 739 -5.62 -34.56 -5.42
CA SER A 739 -6.06 -34.36 -4.03
C SER A 739 -7.59 -34.28 -3.97
N LEU A 740 -8.20 -34.93 -2.99
CA LEU A 740 -9.64 -34.82 -2.74
C LEU A 740 -9.92 -33.59 -1.88
N ARG A 741 -9.67 -32.39 -2.44
CA ARG A 741 -9.78 -31.07 -1.77
C ARG A 741 -11.08 -30.95 -0.99
N ASN A 742 -12.21 -31.27 -1.64
CA ASN A 742 -13.56 -31.27 -1.05
C ASN A 742 -13.72 -32.09 0.26
N TRP A 743 -12.77 -32.96 0.61
CA TRP A 743 -12.74 -33.76 1.83
C TRP A 743 -11.68 -33.32 2.84
N VAL A 744 -10.47 -33.02 2.37
CA VAL A 744 -9.29 -32.68 3.18
C VAL A 744 -8.42 -31.70 2.37
N VAL A 745 -8.16 -30.53 2.97
CA VAL A 745 -7.21 -29.52 2.47
C VAL A 745 -5.97 -29.51 3.39
N GLY A 746 -4.81 -29.04 2.92
CA GLY A 746 -3.54 -29.14 3.66
C GLY A 746 -2.81 -30.47 3.47
N ASP A 747 -1.85 -30.79 4.35
CA ASP A 747 -1.21 -32.11 4.38
C ASP A 747 -2.27 -33.17 4.74
N VAL A 748 -2.47 -34.09 3.80
CA VAL A 748 -3.38 -35.23 3.92
C VAL A 748 -3.09 -36.13 5.13
N LEU A 749 -1.93 -35.99 5.78
CA LEU A 749 -1.55 -36.70 7.00
C LEU A 749 -1.74 -35.92 8.31
N THR A 750 -2.00 -34.60 8.28
CA THR A 750 -2.24 -33.78 9.49
C THR A 750 -3.52 -32.92 9.46
N PRO A 751 -4.69 -33.43 8.99
CA PRO A 751 -5.88 -32.60 8.81
C PRO A 751 -6.40 -32.02 10.14
N GLY A 752 -6.23 -30.72 10.34
CA GLY A 752 -6.65 -29.98 11.53
C GLY A 752 -5.51 -29.61 12.50
N TRP A 753 -4.24 -29.75 12.13
CA TRP A 753 -3.09 -29.19 12.85
C TRP A 753 -1.85 -29.05 11.96
N GLY A 754 -1.19 -27.88 12.03
CA GLY A 754 0.00 -27.58 11.22
C GLY A 754 1.14 -28.61 11.32
N SER A 755 1.74 -28.95 10.17
CA SER A 755 2.64 -30.08 9.93
C SER A 755 4.05 -29.94 10.53
N LYS A 756 4.16 -29.77 11.85
CA LYS A 756 5.45 -29.66 12.55
C LYS A 756 6.08 -31.04 12.84
N PRO A 757 7.43 -31.13 12.94
CA PRO A 757 8.14 -32.42 13.01
C PRO A 757 7.78 -33.34 14.19
N HIS A 758 7.21 -32.76 15.26
CA HIS A 758 6.93 -33.40 16.55
C HIS A 758 5.43 -33.67 16.79
N LEU A 759 4.55 -33.27 15.85
CA LEU A 759 3.11 -33.51 15.94
C LEU A 759 2.73 -34.86 15.32
N PRO A 760 1.59 -35.46 15.73
CA PRO A 760 1.15 -36.76 15.21
C PRO A 760 0.80 -36.68 13.71
N ARG A 761 0.88 -37.83 13.03
CA ARG A 761 0.48 -38.00 11.63
C ARG A 761 -0.48 -39.18 11.52
N MET A 762 -1.46 -39.04 10.64
CA MET A 762 -2.25 -40.17 10.15
C MET A 762 -1.38 -41.07 9.27
N LYS A 763 -1.85 -42.29 9.00
CA LYS A 763 -1.25 -43.17 8.00
C LYS A 763 -1.92 -42.97 6.64
N LEU A 764 -1.19 -43.32 5.58
CA LEU A 764 -1.68 -43.29 4.18
C LEU A 764 -2.94 -44.15 3.96
N ASP A 765 -3.14 -45.23 4.72
CA ASP A 765 -4.34 -46.08 4.64
C ASP A 765 -5.56 -45.50 5.39
N GLN A 766 -5.38 -44.39 6.13
CA GLN A 766 -6.40 -43.80 7.01
C GLN A 766 -6.92 -42.44 6.54
N THR A 767 -6.19 -41.73 5.68
CA THR A 767 -6.62 -40.43 5.17
C THR A 767 -7.75 -40.56 4.14
N LYS A 768 -8.57 -39.50 4.05
CA LYS A 768 -9.64 -39.36 3.06
C LYS A 768 -9.29 -38.41 1.92
N GLY A 769 -8.14 -37.74 1.99
CA GLY A 769 -7.68 -36.77 0.98
C GLY A 769 -7.01 -37.40 -0.26
N LEU A 770 -6.76 -38.72 -0.24
CA LEU A 770 -6.06 -39.45 -1.31
C LEU A 770 -6.98 -40.41 -2.07
N VAL A 771 -6.78 -40.50 -3.39
CA VAL A 771 -7.38 -41.50 -4.27
C VAL A 771 -6.74 -42.87 -4.10
N LYS A 772 -7.49 -43.96 -4.30
CA LYS A 772 -7.02 -45.34 -4.04
C LYS A 772 -6.72 -46.15 -5.31
N ILE A 773 -6.67 -45.50 -6.47
CA ILE A 773 -6.27 -46.08 -7.76
C ILE A 773 -5.16 -45.24 -8.41
N PRO A 774 -4.22 -45.85 -9.14
CA PRO A 774 -3.20 -45.11 -9.88
C PRO A 774 -3.82 -44.32 -11.04
N SER A 775 -3.26 -43.14 -11.30
CA SER A 775 -3.62 -42.29 -12.44
C SER A 775 -2.39 -41.64 -13.07
N LEU A 776 -2.45 -41.32 -14.36
CA LEU A 776 -1.44 -40.52 -15.06
C LEU A 776 -2.10 -39.54 -16.06
N PRO A 777 -1.46 -38.37 -16.31
CA PRO A 777 -1.80 -37.50 -17.43
C PRO A 777 -1.25 -38.07 -18.74
N LEU A 778 -1.91 -37.78 -19.85
CA LEU A 778 -1.51 -38.15 -21.21
C LEU A 778 -1.63 -36.97 -22.17
N SER A 779 -0.70 -36.89 -23.13
CA SER A 779 -0.84 -35.98 -24.26
C SER A 779 -2.04 -36.37 -25.13
N GLN A 780 -2.69 -35.39 -25.76
CA GLN A 780 -3.79 -35.62 -26.70
C GLN A 780 -3.38 -36.57 -27.86
N ARG A 781 -2.11 -36.50 -28.29
CA ARG A 781 -1.51 -37.43 -29.29
C ARG A 781 -1.53 -38.87 -28.82
N ASP A 782 -1.12 -39.13 -27.59
CA ASP A 782 -0.98 -40.50 -27.08
C ASP A 782 -2.35 -41.07 -26.67
N ALA A 783 -3.25 -40.22 -26.19
CA ALA A 783 -4.65 -40.58 -25.98
C ALA A 783 -5.38 -40.92 -27.30
N GLN A 784 -5.13 -40.20 -28.40
CA GLN A 784 -5.61 -40.57 -29.73
C GLN A 784 -5.14 -41.97 -30.14
N GLY A 785 -3.88 -42.33 -29.82
CA GLY A 785 -3.36 -43.69 -30.01
C GLY A 785 -4.15 -44.76 -29.26
N LEU A 786 -4.56 -44.49 -28.02
CA LEU A 786 -5.44 -45.38 -27.24
C LEU A 786 -6.86 -45.46 -27.83
N LEU A 787 -7.45 -44.32 -28.20
CA LEU A 787 -8.78 -44.26 -28.82
C LEU A 787 -8.85 -44.99 -30.17
N GLU A 788 -7.75 -45.04 -30.92
CA GLU A 788 -7.67 -45.82 -32.16
C GLU A 788 -7.68 -47.34 -31.93
N HIS A 789 -7.01 -47.83 -30.87
CA HIS A 789 -7.09 -49.22 -30.47
C HIS A 789 -8.46 -49.61 -29.89
N LEU A 790 -9.24 -48.64 -29.41
CA LEU A 790 -10.58 -48.83 -28.86
C LEU A 790 -11.69 -48.96 -29.92
N LYS A 791 -11.39 -48.66 -31.20
CA LYS A 791 -12.38 -48.65 -32.29
C LYS A 791 -13.00 -50.04 -32.51
N GLY A 792 -14.33 -50.09 -32.52
CA GLY A 792 -15.11 -51.32 -32.68
C GLY A 792 -15.42 -52.09 -31.40
N PHE A 793 -14.96 -51.62 -30.23
CA PHE A 793 -15.25 -52.23 -28.93
C PHE A 793 -16.30 -51.43 -28.15
N GLY A 794 -17.25 -52.11 -27.50
CA GLY A 794 -18.34 -51.44 -26.79
C GLY A 794 -19.42 -50.87 -27.71
N LYS A 795 -19.83 -49.63 -27.43
CA LYS A 795 -20.80 -48.87 -28.23
C LYS A 795 -20.11 -47.65 -28.85
N GLN A 796 -20.52 -47.28 -30.07
CA GLN A 796 -20.20 -45.95 -30.62
C GLN A 796 -21.01 -44.90 -29.83
N SER A 797 -20.38 -43.79 -29.46
CA SER A 797 -21.05 -42.76 -28.67
C SER A 797 -22.13 -42.01 -29.46
N THR A 798 -23.15 -41.53 -28.76
CA THR A 798 -24.39 -40.97 -29.33
C THR A 798 -24.65 -39.50 -28.96
N GLN A 799 -23.82 -38.90 -28.11
CA GLN A 799 -23.86 -37.46 -27.79
C GLN A 799 -22.87 -36.69 -28.71
N PRO A 800 -22.77 -35.34 -28.67
CA PRO A 800 -21.84 -34.58 -29.50
C PRO A 800 -20.40 -34.66 -28.96
N TRP A 801 -19.82 -35.86 -28.97
CA TRP A 801 -18.41 -36.09 -28.70
C TRP A 801 -17.61 -35.83 -29.99
N VAL A 802 -16.37 -35.33 -29.88
CA VAL A 802 -15.60 -34.88 -31.04
C VAL A 802 -15.01 -36.08 -31.81
N GLY A 803 -15.80 -36.61 -32.76
CA GLY A 803 -15.40 -37.69 -33.66
C GLY A 803 -16.07 -39.03 -33.38
N GLU A 804 -15.75 -40.05 -34.19
CA GLU A 804 -16.28 -41.41 -34.04
C GLU A 804 -15.57 -42.17 -32.91
N VAL A 805 -15.94 -41.86 -31.66
CA VAL A 805 -15.36 -42.49 -30.47
C VAL A 805 -16.22 -43.65 -29.96
N TRP A 806 -15.54 -44.69 -29.49
CA TRP A 806 -16.12 -45.93 -28.95
C TRP A 806 -15.89 -46.00 -27.43
N THR A 807 -16.84 -46.57 -26.68
CA THR A 807 -16.78 -46.62 -25.21
C THR A 807 -15.93 -47.76 -24.66
N GLY A 808 -15.69 -48.82 -25.44
CA GLY A 808 -15.06 -50.06 -24.96
C GLY A 808 -16.01 -51.01 -24.22
N ASN A 809 -15.52 -52.22 -23.93
CA ASN A 809 -16.14 -53.24 -23.07
C ASN A 809 -15.07 -54.22 -22.54
N ASN A 810 -15.47 -55.28 -21.84
CA ASN A 810 -14.55 -56.29 -21.29
C ASN A 810 -13.70 -57.04 -22.35
N SER A 811 -14.02 -56.90 -23.65
CA SER A 811 -13.25 -57.45 -24.76
C SER A 811 -12.27 -56.46 -25.40
N SER A 812 -12.22 -55.20 -24.92
CA SER A 812 -11.25 -54.19 -25.36
C SER A 812 -9.79 -54.67 -25.19
N PRO A 813 -8.83 -54.08 -25.93
CA PRO A 813 -7.41 -54.29 -25.67
C PRO A 813 -7.03 -54.06 -24.20
N ILE A 814 -6.18 -54.93 -23.66
CA ILE A 814 -5.67 -54.80 -22.30
C ILE A 814 -4.58 -53.73 -22.30
N VAL A 815 -4.80 -52.67 -21.53
CA VAL A 815 -3.78 -51.67 -21.24
C VAL A 815 -3.07 -52.04 -19.94
N ARG A 816 -1.80 -51.65 -19.83
CA ARG A 816 -1.06 -51.54 -18.58
C ARG A 816 -0.91 -50.06 -18.24
N LEU A 817 -1.21 -49.70 -16.99
CA LEU A 817 -0.90 -48.41 -16.40
C LEU A 817 0.08 -48.66 -15.25
N LYS A 818 1.30 -48.16 -15.41
CA LYS A 818 2.36 -48.21 -14.41
C LYS A 818 2.67 -46.78 -13.96
N ASN A 819 2.60 -46.54 -12.65
CA ASN A 819 2.99 -45.29 -12.01
C ASN A 819 3.70 -45.61 -10.68
N ASP A 820 4.99 -45.97 -10.72
CA ASP A 820 5.82 -46.10 -9.51
C ASP A 820 6.36 -44.72 -9.09
N GLN A 821 6.20 -44.39 -7.81
CA GLN A 821 6.54 -43.07 -7.26
C GLN A 821 7.39 -43.19 -5.99
N ASP A 822 8.16 -42.15 -5.68
CA ASP A 822 8.77 -41.95 -4.37
C ASP A 822 7.80 -41.13 -3.50
N GLU A 823 7.27 -41.78 -2.47
CA GLU A 823 6.30 -41.25 -1.51
C GLU A 823 7.06 -40.82 -0.24
N ILE A 824 7.00 -39.54 0.13
CA ILE A 824 7.83 -38.94 1.20
C ILE A 824 6.92 -38.34 2.29
N GLU A 825 6.83 -38.99 3.45
CA GLU A 825 5.96 -38.60 4.59
C GLU A 825 6.27 -37.24 5.25
N LYS A 826 7.46 -36.68 4.97
CA LYS A 826 8.05 -35.53 5.68
C LYS A 826 8.93 -34.66 4.78
N GLN A 827 8.49 -34.39 3.55
CA GLN A 827 9.20 -33.47 2.67
C GLN A 827 9.08 -32.04 3.23
N PRO A 828 10.18 -31.28 3.40
CA PRO A 828 10.09 -29.91 3.87
C PRO A 828 9.50 -28.99 2.80
N ILE A 829 8.58 -28.11 3.21
CA ILE A 829 8.07 -26.97 2.42
C ILE A 829 8.29 -25.66 3.18
N TRP A 830 8.29 -24.53 2.46
CA TRP A 830 8.74 -23.23 2.98
C TRP A 830 7.87 -22.04 2.54
N ASN A 831 7.10 -21.49 3.48
CA ASN A 831 6.44 -20.20 3.30
C ASN A 831 7.39 -19.04 3.61
N VAL A 832 7.22 -17.90 2.95
CA VAL A 832 7.86 -16.63 3.31
C VAL A 832 6.78 -15.60 3.61
N ILE A 833 6.74 -15.13 4.86
CA ILE A 833 5.80 -14.10 5.32
C ILE A 833 6.57 -12.81 5.58
N GLY A 834 6.05 -11.65 5.16
CA GLY A 834 6.68 -10.34 5.37
C GLY A 834 5.66 -9.24 5.68
N ARG A 835 5.97 -8.33 6.61
CA ARG A 835 5.00 -7.36 7.17
C ARG A 835 5.42 -5.90 7.02
N ILE A 836 4.43 -5.04 6.78
CA ILE A 836 4.48 -3.58 7.04
C ILE A 836 3.62 -3.31 8.28
N GLN A 837 4.26 -2.91 9.38
CA GLN A 837 3.60 -2.77 10.69
C GLN A 837 2.61 -1.59 10.72
N GLY A 838 1.37 -1.87 11.14
CA GLY A 838 0.33 -0.85 11.31
C GLY A 838 0.46 -0.04 12.60
N VAL A 839 0.06 1.23 12.57
CA VAL A 839 0.26 2.19 13.69
C VAL A 839 -0.91 2.33 14.67
N GLU A 840 -2.14 2.01 14.27
CA GLU A 840 -3.33 2.14 15.13
C GLU A 840 -3.82 0.76 15.57
N GLN A 841 -4.19 -0.08 14.61
CA GLN A 841 -4.67 -1.43 14.82
C GLN A 841 -3.56 -2.43 14.45
N GLY A 842 -2.35 -2.25 15.01
CA GLY A 842 -1.14 -2.97 14.59
C GLY A 842 -1.15 -4.50 14.76
N GLU A 843 -2.05 -5.05 15.59
CA GLU A 843 -2.31 -6.50 15.66
C GLU A 843 -3.10 -6.98 14.42
N LYS A 844 -4.01 -6.15 13.91
CA LYS A 844 -4.94 -6.47 12.82
C LYS A 844 -4.23 -6.54 11.47
N ARG A 845 -4.59 -7.52 10.65
CA ARG A 845 -3.88 -7.86 9.39
C ARG A 845 -4.77 -7.81 8.16
N VAL A 846 -4.30 -7.14 7.12
CA VAL A 846 -4.71 -7.34 5.73
C VAL A 846 -3.68 -8.26 5.10
N ILE A 847 -4.09 -9.46 4.71
CA ILE A 847 -3.20 -10.53 4.23
C ILE A 847 -3.31 -10.61 2.70
N ILE A 848 -2.17 -10.67 2.01
CA ILE A 848 -2.06 -10.83 0.57
C ILE A 848 -1.23 -12.10 0.32
N GLY A 849 -1.79 -13.07 -0.39
CA GLY A 849 -1.17 -14.38 -0.57
C GLY A 849 -1.14 -14.87 -2.02
N ASN A 850 -0.05 -15.57 -2.34
CA ASN A 850 0.27 -16.15 -3.64
C ASN A 850 1.16 -17.38 -3.38
N HIS A 851 0.81 -18.56 -3.92
CA HIS A 851 1.76 -19.67 -3.91
C HIS A 851 2.89 -19.46 -4.93
N ARG A 852 4.04 -20.08 -4.69
CA ARG A 852 5.27 -19.91 -5.49
C ARG A 852 5.68 -21.20 -6.19
N ASP A 853 5.32 -22.34 -5.61
CA ASP A 853 5.55 -23.64 -6.22
C ASP A 853 4.75 -23.78 -7.51
N SER A 854 5.34 -24.46 -8.50
CA SER A 854 4.62 -24.86 -9.70
C SER A 854 5.13 -26.19 -10.24
N VAL A 855 4.22 -26.96 -10.84
CA VAL A 855 4.51 -28.33 -11.29
C VAL A 855 5.30 -28.38 -12.61
N ALA A 856 5.46 -27.23 -13.27
CA ALA A 856 6.31 -26.96 -14.42
C ALA A 856 6.70 -25.46 -14.43
N VAL A 857 7.54 -25.01 -15.38
CA VAL A 857 7.86 -23.58 -15.52
C VAL A 857 6.69 -22.86 -16.21
N ARG A 858 5.81 -22.22 -15.42
CA ARG A 858 4.54 -21.63 -15.86
C ARG A 858 4.47 -20.12 -15.63
N ALA A 859 4.27 -19.33 -16.70
CA ALA A 859 4.32 -17.87 -16.63
C ALA A 859 3.04 -17.23 -16.06
N THR A 860 1.86 -17.80 -16.29
CA THR A 860 0.60 -17.24 -15.77
C THR A 860 0.37 -17.62 -14.30
N GLY A 861 0.12 -18.90 -14.01
CA GLY A 861 -0.16 -19.40 -12.67
C GLY A 861 1.03 -20.19 -12.11
N PRO A 862 1.66 -19.80 -10.99
CA PRO A 862 1.30 -18.66 -10.13
C PRO A 862 2.05 -17.34 -10.44
N HIS A 863 3.05 -17.34 -11.30
CA HIS A 863 4.09 -16.29 -11.29
C HIS A 863 3.65 -14.91 -11.76
N SER A 864 2.53 -14.78 -12.48
CA SER A 864 1.92 -13.46 -12.71
C SER A 864 1.53 -12.77 -11.39
N GLY A 865 0.94 -13.53 -10.45
CA GLY A 865 0.63 -13.08 -9.10
C GLY A 865 1.87 -12.76 -8.27
N THR A 866 2.90 -13.62 -8.33
CA THR A 866 4.18 -13.43 -7.62
C THR A 866 4.88 -12.13 -8.04
N ALA A 867 4.97 -11.89 -9.35
CA ALA A 867 5.61 -10.69 -9.90
C ALA A 867 4.83 -9.40 -9.57
N ILE A 868 3.50 -9.45 -9.59
CA ILE A 868 2.64 -8.31 -9.18
C ILE A 868 2.78 -8.04 -7.68
N MET A 869 2.77 -9.08 -6.84
CA MET A 869 2.94 -8.97 -5.39
C MET A 869 4.29 -8.31 -5.04
N LEU A 870 5.39 -8.76 -5.65
CA LEU A 870 6.72 -8.20 -5.44
C LEU A 870 6.84 -6.72 -5.83
N GLU A 871 6.16 -6.30 -6.90
CA GLU A 871 6.12 -4.90 -7.31
C GLU A 871 5.28 -4.03 -6.36
N ILE A 872 4.15 -4.52 -5.84
CA ILE A 872 3.35 -3.77 -4.86
C ILE A 872 4.03 -3.72 -3.47
N ILE A 873 4.75 -4.77 -3.07
CA ILE A 873 5.66 -4.71 -1.91
C ILE A 873 6.69 -3.58 -2.09
N ARG A 874 7.28 -3.44 -3.28
CA ARG A 874 8.23 -2.36 -3.58
C ARG A 874 7.58 -0.97 -3.54
N VAL A 875 6.37 -0.81 -4.09
CA VAL A 875 5.67 0.48 -4.11
C VAL A 875 5.27 0.92 -2.70
N LEU A 876 4.69 0.02 -1.89
CA LEU A 876 4.35 0.31 -0.49
C LEU A 876 5.60 0.48 0.39
N GLY A 877 6.70 -0.21 0.05
CA GLY A 877 8.01 -0.03 0.66
C GLY A 877 8.63 1.36 0.43
N ASP A 878 8.46 1.94 -0.77
CA ASP A 878 8.91 3.31 -1.05
C ASP A 878 8.06 4.35 -0.30
N LEU A 879 6.74 4.15 -0.21
CA LEU A 879 5.87 4.93 0.68
C LEU A 879 6.31 4.82 2.16
N ALA A 880 6.60 3.61 2.62
CA ALA A 880 7.09 3.36 3.97
C ALA A 880 8.45 4.02 4.24
N ALA A 881 9.33 4.10 3.23
CA ALA A 881 10.59 4.83 3.31
C ALA A 881 10.40 6.37 3.33
N ARG A 882 9.38 6.89 2.64
CA ARG A 882 8.98 8.32 2.65
C ARG A 882 8.32 8.76 3.96
N GLY A 883 7.77 7.81 4.74
CA GLY A 883 7.26 8.04 6.09
C GLY A 883 5.79 7.68 6.30
N TRP A 884 5.09 7.18 5.27
CA TRP A 884 3.74 6.63 5.40
C TRP A 884 3.76 5.35 6.25
N ARG A 885 2.70 5.10 7.03
CA ARG A 885 2.44 3.81 7.66
C ARG A 885 0.92 3.57 7.68
N PRO A 886 0.47 2.36 7.35
CA PRO A 886 -0.96 2.03 7.37
C PRO A 886 -1.52 2.02 8.79
N LEU A 887 -2.83 2.21 8.94
CA LEU A 887 -3.51 2.05 10.24
C LEU A 887 -3.47 0.59 10.75
N ARG A 888 -3.58 -0.39 9.84
CA ARG A 888 -3.51 -1.85 10.11
C ARG A 888 -2.24 -2.45 9.51
N THR A 889 -1.79 -3.59 10.03
CA THR A 889 -0.63 -4.30 9.48
C THR A 889 -0.97 -4.90 8.13
N ILE A 890 -0.06 -4.78 7.17
CA ILE A 890 -0.13 -5.44 5.87
C ILE A 890 0.81 -6.64 5.91
N GLU A 891 0.32 -7.84 5.61
CA GLU A 891 1.04 -9.11 5.64
C GLU A 891 1.07 -9.71 4.23
N PHE A 892 2.26 -9.89 3.66
CA PHE A 892 2.47 -10.54 2.38
C PHE A 892 2.96 -11.97 2.61
N ALA A 893 2.41 -12.93 1.88
CA ALA A 893 2.70 -14.35 2.04
C ALA A 893 2.99 -15.02 0.69
N SER A 894 4.17 -15.62 0.58
CA SER A 894 4.54 -16.55 -0.49
C SER A 894 4.40 -17.97 0.03
N TRP A 895 3.40 -18.70 -0.47
CA TRP A 895 3.09 -20.07 -0.06
C TRP A 895 3.89 -21.12 -0.87
N ASP A 896 4.01 -22.33 -0.33
CA ASP A 896 4.60 -23.52 -0.98
C ASP A 896 3.63 -24.72 -0.84
N GLY A 897 3.70 -25.70 -1.74
CA GLY A 897 2.74 -26.81 -1.82
C GLY A 897 1.32 -26.41 -2.23
N GLY A 898 1.14 -25.24 -2.87
CA GLY A 898 -0.12 -24.77 -3.43
C GLY A 898 -0.69 -25.74 -4.46
N GLU A 899 0.11 -26.11 -5.47
CA GLU A 899 -0.33 -26.96 -6.59
C GLU A 899 -0.63 -28.41 -6.16
N TYR A 900 -0.22 -28.81 -4.95
CA TYR A 900 -0.62 -30.08 -4.34
C TYR A 900 -2.02 -29.99 -3.72
N ASN A 901 -2.14 -29.40 -2.53
CA ASN A 901 -3.38 -29.39 -1.78
C ASN A 901 -3.57 -28.11 -0.96
N LEU A 902 -3.11 -26.98 -1.51
CA LEU A 902 -3.08 -25.67 -0.81
C LEU A 902 -2.30 -25.77 0.51
N ILE A 903 -1.16 -26.47 0.48
CA ILE A 903 -0.57 -27.03 1.71
C ILE A 903 -0.02 -25.90 2.59
N GLY A 904 0.96 -25.13 2.13
CA GLY A 904 1.62 -24.10 2.95
C GLY A 904 0.67 -23.06 3.53
N SER A 905 -0.33 -22.63 2.76
CA SER A 905 -1.40 -21.74 3.23
C SER A 905 -2.29 -22.39 4.29
N THR A 906 -2.72 -23.64 4.10
CA THR A 906 -3.49 -24.39 5.10
C THR A 906 -2.70 -24.64 6.38
N GLU A 907 -1.45 -25.10 6.30
CA GLU A 907 -0.63 -25.36 7.49
C GLU A 907 -0.36 -24.10 8.30
N TYR A 908 -0.24 -22.93 7.64
CA TYR A 908 -0.16 -21.62 8.31
C TYR A 908 -1.47 -21.26 9.01
N VAL A 909 -2.62 -21.49 8.37
CA VAL A 909 -3.94 -21.25 8.97
C VAL A 909 -4.21 -22.17 10.16
N GLU A 910 -3.86 -23.45 10.07
CA GLU A 910 -4.05 -24.43 11.16
C GLU A 910 -3.06 -24.23 12.32
N GLU A 911 -1.86 -23.67 12.07
CA GLU A 911 -0.96 -23.23 13.15
C GLU A 911 -1.43 -21.94 13.84
N ASN A 912 -2.09 -21.04 13.11
CA ASN A 912 -2.47 -19.70 13.59
C ASN A 912 -3.99 -19.51 13.81
N GLU A 913 -4.76 -20.60 13.95
CA GLU A 913 -6.25 -20.60 13.92
C GLU A 913 -6.89 -19.59 14.89
N GLU A 914 -6.40 -19.47 16.12
CA GLU A 914 -6.89 -18.50 17.11
C GLU A 914 -6.48 -17.06 16.82
N VAL A 915 -5.29 -16.86 16.25
CA VAL A 915 -4.74 -15.53 15.92
C VAL A 915 -5.47 -14.95 14.71
N LEU A 916 -5.64 -15.75 13.65
CA LEU A 916 -6.30 -15.28 12.43
C LEU A 916 -7.78 -14.93 12.68
N ARG A 917 -8.55 -15.75 13.41
CA ARG A 917 -9.92 -15.41 13.84
C ARG A 917 -10.02 -14.12 14.66
N ARG A 918 -8.98 -13.77 15.40
CA ARG A 918 -8.95 -12.55 16.22
C ARG A 918 -8.52 -11.35 15.40
N ASP A 919 -7.54 -11.52 14.51
CA ASP A 919 -6.71 -10.43 14.00
C ASP A 919 -6.73 -10.26 12.47
N ALA A 920 -7.04 -11.28 11.68
CA ALA A 920 -7.25 -11.09 10.25
C ALA A 920 -8.48 -10.19 10.00
N ILE A 921 -8.40 -9.37 8.96
CA ILE A 921 -9.51 -8.56 8.45
C ILE A 921 -9.88 -8.99 7.04
N ALA A 922 -8.88 -9.28 6.21
CA ALA A 922 -9.04 -9.63 4.81
C ALA A 922 -7.95 -10.60 4.37
N TYR A 923 -8.29 -11.55 3.49
CA TYR A 923 -7.33 -12.29 2.69
C TYR A 923 -7.56 -12.01 1.19
N ILE A 924 -6.49 -11.60 0.50
CA ILE A 924 -6.49 -11.29 -0.94
C ILE A 924 -5.60 -12.30 -1.65
N ASN A 925 -6.19 -13.09 -2.56
CA ASN A 925 -5.51 -14.12 -3.33
C ASN A 925 -5.03 -13.60 -4.69
N LEU A 926 -3.81 -13.99 -5.05
CA LEU A 926 -3.14 -13.65 -6.32
C LEU A 926 -2.48 -14.90 -6.91
N ASP A 927 -3.25 -15.88 -7.38
CA ASP A 927 -2.75 -17.02 -8.17
C ASP A 927 -2.50 -16.57 -9.64
N ALA A 928 -3.28 -17.06 -10.61
CA ALA A 928 -3.14 -16.79 -12.03
C ALA A 928 -3.76 -15.42 -12.39
N ALA A 929 -3.20 -14.38 -11.77
CA ALA A 929 -3.70 -13.01 -11.75
C ALA A 929 -3.85 -12.39 -13.16
N VAL A 930 -3.05 -12.86 -14.14
CA VAL A 930 -3.22 -12.50 -15.56
C VAL A 930 -3.12 -13.73 -16.46
N THR A 931 -4.26 -14.15 -16.98
CA THR A 931 -4.43 -15.14 -18.08
C THR A 931 -5.11 -14.52 -19.31
N GLY A 932 -5.36 -13.21 -19.31
CA GLY A 932 -5.92 -12.48 -20.44
C GLY A 932 -6.30 -11.03 -20.11
N SER A 933 -7.39 -10.53 -20.70
CA SER A 933 -7.78 -9.12 -20.70
C SER A 933 -9.10 -8.79 -19.98
N THR A 934 -9.79 -9.78 -19.41
CA THR A 934 -11.14 -9.65 -18.86
C THR A 934 -11.15 -9.79 -17.35
N PHE A 935 -11.31 -8.68 -16.60
CA PHE A 935 -11.31 -8.70 -15.14
C PHE A 935 -12.47 -9.51 -14.57
N ARG A 936 -12.16 -10.43 -13.64
CA ARG A 936 -13.07 -11.17 -12.77
C ARG A 936 -12.62 -10.98 -11.32
N ALA A 937 -13.58 -11.04 -10.39
CA ALA A 937 -13.33 -11.06 -8.97
C ALA A 937 -14.31 -12.03 -8.31
N ALA A 938 -13.81 -12.90 -7.45
CA ALA A 938 -14.56 -13.89 -6.70
C ALA A 938 -14.36 -13.63 -5.20
N GLY A 939 -15.40 -13.56 -4.37
CA GLY A 939 -15.18 -13.18 -2.97
C GLY A 939 -16.41 -13.08 -2.08
N SER A 940 -16.16 -12.83 -0.80
CA SER A 940 -17.21 -12.46 0.16
C SER A 940 -17.93 -11.17 -0.28
N PRO A 941 -19.27 -11.08 -0.16
CA PRO A 941 -20.04 -9.90 -0.57
C PRO A 941 -19.56 -8.57 0.03
N VAL A 942 -18.84 -8.59 1.16
CA VAL A 942 -18.30 -7.37 1.79
C VAL A 942 -17.40 -6.56 0.85
N TYR A 943 -16.79 -7.19 -0.15
CA TYR A 943 -15.90 -6.54 -1.12
C TYR A 943 -16.62 -5.88 -2.29
N ARG A 944 -17.94 -6.09 -2.45
CA ARG A 944 -18.67 -5.72 -3.67
C ARG A 944 -18.56 -4.22 -4.00
N ASN A 945 -19.05 -3.33 -3.14
CA ASN A 945 -18.91 -1.89 -3.35
C ASN A 945 -17.44 -1.42 -3.45
N LEU A 946 -16.52 -2.02 -2.68
CA LEU A 946 -15.10 -1.66 -2.70
C LEU A 946 -14.46 -1.93 -4.07
N ILE A 947 -14.69 -3.12 -4.64
CA ILE A 947 -14.20 -3.48 -5.97
C ILE A 947 -14.81 -2.55 -7.02
N LEU A 948 -16.10 -2.26 -6.97
CA LEU A 948 -16.73 -1.36 -7.94
C LEU A 948 -16.17 0.08 -7.88
N GLN A 949 -15.81 0.57 -6.69
CA GLN A 949 -15.13 1.86 -6.53
C GLN A 949 -13.70 1.85 -7.12
N ILE A 950 -12.94 0.78 -6.90
CA ILE A 950 -11.57 0.63 -7.41
C ILE A 950 -11.56 0.50 -8.94
N LEU A 951 -12.44 -0.33 -9.51
CA LEU A 951 -12.55 -0.50 -10.97
C LEU A 951 -12.98 0.78 -11.69
N ASN A 952 -13.63 1.73 -11.00
CA ASN A 952 -13.98 3.04 -11.54
C ASN A 952 -12.78 4.03 -11.57
N ARG A 953 -11.71 3.74 -10.81
CA ARG A 953 -10.46 4.54 -10.78
C ARG A 953 -9.35 4.03 -11.71
N VAL A 954 -9.52 2.83 -12.28
CA VAL A 954 -8.51 2.18 -13.13
C VAL A 954 -9.02 2.15 -14.57
N SER A 955 -8.28 2.77 -15.48
CA SER A 955 -8.62 2.89 -16.90
C SER A 955 -7.82 1.91 -17.76
N ASP A 956 -8.52 1.17 -18.61
CA ASP A 956 -7.93 0.28 -19.59
C ASP A 956 -7.47 1.09 -20.83
N PRO A 957 -6.15 1.15 -21.13
CA PRO A 957 -5.64 1.96 -22.22
C PRO A 957 -5.89 1.37 -23.62
N HIS A 958 -6.26 0.09 -23.74
CA HIS A 958 -6.63 -0.53 -25.01
C HIS A 958 -8.06 -0.17 -25.44
N TYR A 959 -8.95 0.00 -24.46
CA TYR A 959 -10.38 0.30 -24.69
C TYR A 959 -10.74 1.77 -24.40
N ASN A 960 -9.85 2.55 -23.78
CA ASN A 960 -10.08 3.94 -23.36
C ASN A 960 -11.37 4.10 -22.52
N ALA A 961 -11.55 3.19 -21.57
CA ALA A 961 -12.70 3.09 -20.67
C ALA A 961 -12.23 2.63 -19.28
N THR A 962 -13.05 2.80 -18.24
CA THR A 962 -12.72 2.24 -16.91
C THR A 962 -12.91 0.72 -16.90
N LEU A 963 -12.25 0.02 -15.97
CA LEU A 963 -12.56 -1.39 -15.73
C LEU A 963 -14.00 -1.59 -15.24
N ARG A 964 -14.60 -0.57 -14.59
CA ARG A 964 -16.01 -0.53 -14.20
C ARG A 964 -16.94 -0.51 -15.43
N ASP A 965 -16.62 0.25 -16.47
CA ASP A 965 -17.36 0.23 -17.75
C ASP A 965 -17.28 -1.16 -18.39
N ARG A 966 -16.08 -1.76 -18.46
CA ARG A 966 -15.87 -3.11 -19.03
C ARG A 966 -16.49 -4.23 -18.16
N TRP A 967 -16.83 -3.95 -16.92
CA TRP A 967 -17.56 -4.83 -16.01
C TRP A 967 -19.07 -4.74 -16.25
N ASP A 968 -19.63 -3.53 -16.28
CA ASP A 968 -21.06 -3.29 -16.49
C ASP A 968 -21.53 -3.66 -17.91
N GLN A 969 -20.68 -3.46 -18.94
CA GLN A 969 -20.93 -3.88 -20.32
C GLN A 969 -21.16 -5.40 -20.47
N ARG A 970 -20.61 -6.20 -19.55
CA ARG A 970 -20.80 -7.66 -19.50
C ARG A 970 -21.89 -8.10 -18.52
N HIS A 971 -22.49 -7.15 -17.80
CA HIS A 971 -23.40 -7.39 -16.67
C HIS A 971 -22.79 -8.33 -15.61
N ALA A 972 -21.49 -8.17 -15.34
CA ALA A 972 -20.80 -8.94 -14.31
C ALA A 972 -21.24 -8.53 -12.89
N ASP A 973 -21.12 -9.46 -11.95
CA ASP A 973 -21.24 -9.25 -10.51
C ASP A 973 -20.16 -10.06 -9.80
N LEU A 974 -19.97 -9.88 -8.49
CA LEU A 974 -18.94 -10.59 -7.72
C LEU A 974 -19.22 -12.11 -7.77
N GLU A 975 -18.25 -12.87 -8.25
CA GLU A 975 -18.32 -14.33 -8.37
C GLU A 975 -18.18 -15.00 -6.98
N ASN A 976 -18.58 -16.25 -6.84
CA ASN A 976 -18.28 -17.03 -5.63
C ASN A 976 -16.82 -17.49 -5.65
N LEU A 977 -16.24 -17.68 -4.46
CA LEU A 977 -15.02 -18.46 -4.29
C LEU A 977 -15.31 -19.96 -4.54
N GLY A 978 -14.26 -20.78 -4.64
CA GLY A 978 -14.33 -22.21 -4.96
C GLY A 978 -13.12 -22.96 -4.38
N THR A 979 -13.06 -24.29 -4.46
CA THR A 979 -12.01 -25.08 -3.79
C THR A 979 -10.57 -24.96 -4.33
N ARG A 980 -10.28 -23.94 -5.16
CA ARG A 980 -9.16 -23.91 -6.12
C ARG A 980 -7.85 -23.31 -5.62
N SER A 981 -7.86 -22.36 -4.68
CA SER A 981 -6.66 -21.59 -4.30
C SER A 981 -6.61 -21.28 -2.81
N ASP A 982 -5.46 -20.81 -2.34
CA ASP A 982 -5.07 -20.64 -0.92
C ASP A 982 -6.09 -19.94 0.01
N TYR A 983 -7.02 -19.14 -0.53
CA TYR A 983 -8.10 -18.53 0.25
C TYR A 983 -9.03 -19.54 0.95
N VAL A 984 -9.11 -20.79 0.46
CA VAL A 984 -9.99 -21.83 1.03
C VAL A 984 -9.76 -22.01 2.53
N ALA A 985 -8.50 -22.05 2.97
CA ALA A 985 -8.19 -22.19 4.39
C ALA A 985 -8.63 -20.95 5.20
N PHE A 986 -8.39 -19.74 4.67
CA PHE A 986 -8.77 -18.48 5.30
C PHE A 986 -10.29 -18.32 5.46
N GLN A 987 -11.06 -18.68 4.43
CA GLN A 987 -12.52 -18.60 4.45
C GLN A 987 -13.15 -19.73 5.28
N ASP A 988 -12.87 -20.99 4.95
CA ASP A 988 -13.63 -22.13 5.49
C ASP A 988 -13.20 -22.59 6.88
N ILE A 989 -11.93 -22.39 7.26
CA ILE A 989 -11.39 -22.85 8.55
C ILE A 989 -11.42 -21.72 9.59
N VAL A 990 -10.99 -20.51 9.23
CA VAL A 990 -10.91 -19.35 10.14
C VAL A 990 -11.93 -18.25 9.90
N GLY A 991 -12.76 -18.30 8.84
CA GLY A 991 -13.82 -17.30 8.64
C GLY A 991 -13.26 -15.89 8.48
N THR A 992 -12.20 -15.76 7.68
CA THR A 992 -11.64 -14.48 7.24
C THR A 992 -12.25 -14.13 5.89
N SER A 993 -12.87 -12.96 5.80
CA SER A 993 -13.39 -12.42 4.54
C SER A 993 -12.32 -12.51 3.45
N SER A 994 -12.61 -13.27 2.40
CA SER A 994 -11.65 -13.62 1.36
C SER A 994 -12.08 -13.10 -0.02
N LEU A 995 -11.10 -12.85 -0.88
CA LEU A 995 -11.26 -12.30 -2.22
C LEU A 995 -10.13 -12.79 -3.14
N ASP A 996 -10.48 -13.21 -4.36
CA ASP A 996 -9.58 -13.53 -5.46
C ASP A 996 -9.83 -12.56 -6.62
N ILE A 997 -8.75 -12.07 -7.25
CA ILE A 997 -8.81 -11.12 -8.37
C ILE A 997 -7.93 -11.59 -9.53
N ARG A 998 -8.49 -11.62 -10.74
CA ARG A 998 -7.80 -12.12 -11.95
C ARG A 998 -8.27 -11.42 -13.23
N PHE A 999 -7.36 -11.19 -14.18
CA PHE A 999 -7.72 -10.99 -15.58
C PHE A 999 -7.74 -12.33 -16.29
N HIS A 1000 -8.87 -12.69 -16.88
CA HIS A 1000 -9.12 -13.94 -17.60
C HIS A 1000 -9.08 -13.73 -19.12
N GLY A 1001 -8.81 -14.78 -19.89
CA GLY A 1001 -8.83 -14.76 -21.35
C GLY A 1001 -9.39 -16.05 -21.96
N ASP A 1002 -10.16 -15.91 -23.03
CA ASP A 1002 -10.74 -17.05 -23.78
C ASP A 1002 -9.74 -17.66 -24.78
N GLU A 1003 -8.51 -17.13 -24.86
CA GLU A 1003 -7.46 -17.62 -25.75
C GLU A 1003 -6.92 -18.99 -25.30
N PRO A 1004 -6.69 -19.95 -26.23
CA PRO A 1004 -6.04 -21.24 -25.91
C PRO A 1004 -4.60 -21.16 -25.38
N SER A 1005 -4.01 -19.96 -25.26
CA SER A 1005 -2.67 -19.75 -24.72
C SER A 1005 -2.55 -19.98 -23.21
N ALA A 1006 -3.67 -19.97 -22.47
CA ALA A 1006 -3.73 -20.36 -21.04
C ALA A 1006 -3.61 -21.88 -20.79
N ARG A 1007 -3.19 -22.66 -21.79
CA ARG A 1007 -2.88 -24.09 -21.71
C ARG A 1007 -1.48 -24.28 -21.14
N ALA A 1008 -1.36 -24.95 -19.99
CA ALA A 1008 -0.12 -24.94 -19.20
C ALA A 1008 1.09 -25.66 -19.83
N SER A 1009 0.90 -26.38 -20.94
CA SER A 1009 1.99 -26.88 -21.80
C SER A 1009 2.55 -25.84 -22.80
N TYR A 1010 1.93 -24.67 -22.89
CA TYR A 1010 2.36 -23.52 -23.71
C TYR A 1010 2.53 -22.24 -22.87
N ASP A 1011 2.40 -22.32 -21.54
CA ASP A 1011 2.44 -21.22 -20.57
C ASP A 1011 3.89 -20.73 -20.32
N THR A 1012 4.57 -20.34 -21.39
CA THR A 1012 5.94 -19.84 -21.38
C THR A 1012 5.97 -18.33 -21.27
N PHE A 1013 7.08 -17.78 -20.76
CA PHE A 1013 7.33 -16.33 -20.75
C PHE A 1013 7.14 -15.69 -22.13
N GLN A 1014 7.59 -16.36 -23.21
CA GLN A 1014 7.47 -15.84 -24.57
C GLN A 1014 6.04 -15.91 -25.13
N SER A 1015 5.20 -16.81 -24.62
CA SER A 1015 3.76 -16.82 -24.90
C SER A 1015 3.07 -15.65 -24.21
N LEU A 1016 3.38 -15.43 -22.93
CA LEU A 1016 2.79 -14.34 -22.13
C LEU A 1016 3.17 -12.96 -22.68
N GLU A 1017 4.45 -12.72 -22.96
CA GLU A 1017 4.99 -11.45 -23.48
C GLU A 1017 4.45 -11.08 -24.88
N LYS A 1018 3.95 -12.05 -25.67
CA LYS A 1018 3.58 -11.85 -27.08
C LYS A 1018 2.10 -12.02 -27.39
N ALA A 1019 1.36 -12.81 -26.60
CA ALA A 1019 -0.04 -13.12 -26.84
C ALA A 1019 -0.96 -12.72 -25.67
N ILE A 1020 -0.57 -13.00 -24.43
CA ILE A 1020 -1.46 -12.83 -23.26
C ILE A 1020 -1.49 -11.37 -22.77
N ASP A 1021 -0.32 -10.77 -22.55
CA ASP A 1021 -0.23 -9.36 -22.09
C ASP A 1021 0.96 -8.61 -22.74
N PRO A 1022 0.86 -8.24 -24.03
CA PRO A 1022 1.95 -7.57 -24.75
C PRO A 1022 2.30 -6.20 -24.15
N GLY A 1023 3.42 -6.15 -23.43
CA GLY A 1023 3.88 -4.95 -22.72
C GLY A 1023 3.48 -4.85 -21.25
N PHE A 1024 2.94 -5.92 -20.66
CA PHE A 1024 2.59 -6.02 -19.23
C PHE A 1024 1.55 -4.99 -18.78
N VAL A 1025 0.57 -4.70 -19.65
CA VAL A 1025 -0.50 -3.73 -19.42
C VAL A 1025 -1.48 -4.26 -18.38
N TYR A 1026 -2.01 -5.48 -18.57
CA TYR A 1026 -2.97 -6.08 -17.64
C TYR A 1026 -2.31 -6.43 -16.29
N HIS A 1027 -1.03 -6.80 -16.26
CA HIS A 1027 -0.25 -6.92 -15.03
C HIS A 1027 -0.13 -5.57 -14.30
N THR A 1028 0.12 -4.47 -15.02
CA THR A 1028 0.18 -3.13 -14.43
C THR A 1028 -1.19 -2.71 -13.88
N LEU A 1029 -2.27 -2.93 -14.63
CA LEU A 1029 -3.64 -2.64 -14.17
C LEU A 1029 -4.00 -3.49 -12.93
N MET A 1030 -3.61 -4.76 -12.88
CA MET A 1030 -3.81 -5.60 -11.71
C MET A 1030 -3.00 -5.11 -10.50
N GLY A 1031 -1.76 -4.67 -10.70
CA GLY A 1031 -0.96 -4.00 -9.67
C GLY A 1031 -1.65 -2.74 -9.13
N GLN A 1032 -2.25 -1.92 -10.01
CA GLN A 1032 -3.03 -0.75 -9.59
C GLN A 1032 -4.29 -1.14 -8.78
N VAL A 1033 -5.04 -2.16 -9.21
CA VAL A 1033 -6.22 -2.68 -8.49
C VAL A 1033 -5.82 -3.21 -7.12
N LEU A 1034 -4.79 -4.06 -7.04
CA LEU A 1034 -4.26 -4.62 -5.79
C LEU A 1034 -3.75 -3.53 -4.85
N GLY A 1035 -2.94 -2.59 -5.36
CA GLY A 1035 -2.39 -1.50 -4.57
C GLY A 1035 -3.47 -0.62 -3.94
N LEU A 1036 -4.51 -0.26 -4.71
CA LEU A 1036 -5.68 0.46 -4.20
C LEU A 1036 -6.46 -0.38 -3.17
N LEU A 1037 -6.70 -1.66 -3.44
CA LEU A 1037 -7.42 -2.58 -2.56
C LEU A 1037 -6.73 -2.71 -1.19
N VAL A 1038 -5.40 -2.84 -1.17
CA VAL A 1038 -4.60 -2.90 0.05
C VAL A 1038 -4.65 -1.56 0.81
N LEU A 1039 -4.57 -0.41 0.12
CA LEU A 1039 -4.72 0.90 0.76
C LEU A 1039 -6.09 1.09 1.42
N GLU A 1040 -7.19 0.82 0.71
CA GLU A 1040 -8.54 1.03 1.25
C GLU A 1040 -8.83 0.13 2.47
N LEU A 1041 -8.28 -1.08 2.50
CA LEU A 1041 -8.45 -2.00 3.63
C LEU A 1041 -7.51 -1.67 4.81
N ALA A 1042 -6.26 -1.28 4.53
CA ALA A 1042 -5.24 -1.08 5.57
C ALA A 1042 -5.24 0.34 6.18
N ASP A 1043 -5.66 1.37 5.42
CA ASP A 1043 -5.42 2.78 5.77
C ASP A 1043 -6.69 3.62 6.00
N ARG A 1044 -7.89 3.15 5.59
CA ARG A 1044 -9.15 3.84 5.95
C ARG A 1044 -9.42 3.73 7.47
N PRO A 1045 -9.87 4.80 8.16
CA PRO A 1045 -10.26 4.72 9.57
C PRO A 1045 -11.36 3.69 9.86
N VAL A 1046 -12.32 3.52 8.93
CA VAL A 1046 -13.38 2.51 8.96
C VAL A 1046 -13.13 1.49 7.85
N VAL A 1047 -13.28 0.19 8.15
CA VAL A 1047 -13.12 -0.88 7.14
C VAL A 1047 -14.29 -0.83 6.14
N PRO A 1048 -14.04 -0.73 4.81
CA PRO A 1048 -15.07 -0.47 3.80
C PRO A 1048 -15.85 -1.73 3.39
N PHE A 1049 -16.52 -2.38 4.35
CA PHE A 1049 -17.26 -3.63 4.13
C PHE A 1049 -18.74 -3.41 3.80
N ASP A 1050 -19.17 -3.95 2.67
CA ASP A 1050 -20.55 -3.94 2.17
C ASP A 1050 -21.47 -4.94 2.91
N MET A 1051 -21.69 -4.67 4.20
CA MET A 1051 -22.65 -5.41 5.02
C MET A 1051 -24.08 -5.45 4.44
N PRO A 1052 -24.58 -4.43 3.71
CA PRO A 1052 -25.84 -4.51 2.97
C PRO A 1052 -25.84 -5.60 1.88
N ALA A 1053 -24.80 -5.72 1.05
CA ALA A 1053 -24.72 -6.79 0.05
C ALA A 1053 -24.66 -8.18 0.71
N TYR A 1054 -23.96 -8.32 1.84
CA TYR A 1054 -23.95 -9.58 2.61
C TYR A 1054 -25.35 -9.92 3.17
N ALA A 1055 -26.08 -8.90 3.65
CA ALA A 1055 -27.45 -9.05 4.14
C ALA A 1055 -28.43 -9.49 3.04
N ASP A 1056 -28.30 -8.94 1.84
CA ASP A 1056 -29.12 -9.31 0.68
C ASP A 1056 -28.75 -10.72 0.18
N GLY A 1057 -27.45 -11.07 0.22
CA GLY A 1057 -26.93 -12.42 0.00
C GLY A 1057 -27.57 -13.47 0.92
N LEU A 1058 -27.47 -13.29 2.24
CA LEU A 1058 -28.04 -14.23 3.23
C LEU A 1058 -29.54 -14.50 3.00
N THR A 1059 -30.35 -13.45 2.77
CA THR A 1059 -31.78 -13.62 2.47
C THR A 1059 -32.00 -14.37 1.15
N ARG A 1060 -31.22 -14.05 0.09
CA ARG A 1060 -31.29 -14.73 -1.22
C ARG A 1060 -30.93 -16.22 -1.11
N TRP A 1061 -29.75 -16.53 -0.56
CA TRP A 1061 -29.23 -17.90 -0.48
C TRP A 1061 -30.10 -18.81 0.38
N THR A 1062 -30.72 -18.27 1.43
CA THR A 1062 -31.67 -19.04 2.27
C THR A 1062 -32.93 -19.42 1.49
N ALA A 1063 -33.45 -18.53 0.64
CA ALA A 1063 -34.60 -18.80 -0.22
C ALA A 1063 -34.24 -19.76 -1.38
N GLU A 1064 -33.03 -19.64 -1.94
CA GLU A 1064 -32.49 -20.57 -2.94
C GLU A 1064 -32.31 -21.98 -2.34
N LEU A 1065 -31.78 -22.09 -1.12
CA LEU A 1065 -31.63 -23.35 -0.39
C LEU A 1065 -32.99 -24.02 -0.13
N GLU A 1066 -33.98 -23.29 0.38
CA GLU A 1066 -35.34 -23.82 0.60
C GLU A 1066 -35.96 -24.32 -0.72
N THR A 1067 -35.74 -23.58 -1.82
CA THR A 1067 -36.24 -23.91 -3.16
C THR A 1067 -35.50 -25.10 -3.80
N TRP A 1068 -34.21 -25.26 -3.53
CA TRP A 1068 -33.41 -26.42 -3.94
C TRP A 1068 -33.82 -27.66 -3.14
N ALA A 1069 -33.89 -27.57 -1.80
CA ALA A 1069 -34.20 -28.69 -0.93
C ALA A 1069 -35.58 -29.28 -1.22
N LYS A 1070 -36.60 -28.44 -1.50
CA LYS A 1070 -37.95 -28.90 -1.88
C LYS A 1070 -38.01 -29.70 -3.19
N LYS A 1071 -36.97 -29.69 -4.02
CA LYS A 1071 -36.86 -30.53 -5.23
C LYS A 1071 -36.23 -31.89 -4.95
N GLN A 1072 -35.55 -32.07 -3.81
CA GLN A 1072 -34.82 -33.28 -3.48
C GLN A 1072 -35.72 -34.35 -2.84
N PRO A 1073 -35.49 -35.65 -3.14
CA PRO A 1073 -36.27 -36.73 -2.55
C PRO A 1073 -36.07 -36.79 -1.03
N GLY A 1074 -37.16 -36.98 -0.28
CA GLY A 1074 -37.15 -37.08 1.20
C GLY A 1074 -37.09 -35.75 1.96
N ALA A 1075 -36.70 -34.64 1.33
CA ALA A 1075 -36.53 -33.34 1.99
C ALA A 1075 -37.86 -32.58 2.27
N ALA A 1076 -39.00 -33.08 1.79
CA ALA A 1076 -40.31 -32.42 1.87
C ALA A 1076 -40.87 -32.18 3.29
N HIS A 1077 -40.21 -32.70 4.33
CA HIS A 1077 -40.60 -32.52 5.74
C HIS A 1077 -39.69 -31.57 6.54
N LEU A 1078 -38.67 -30.97 5.90
CA LEU A 1078 -37.73 -30.06 6.56
C LEU A 1078 -38.36 -28.67 6.82
N SER A 1079 -38.12 -28.12 8.01
CA SER A 1079 -38.63 -26.83 8.45
C SER A 1079 -37.54 -25.75 8.36
N PHE A 1080 -37.60 -24.94 7.31
CA PHE A 1080 -36.70 -23.80 7.09
C PHE A 1080 -37.14 -22.51 7.82
N ALA A 1081 -38.25 -22.53 8.57
CA ALA A 1081 -38.81 -21.34 9.22
C ALA A 1081 -37.85 -20.69 10.23
N ASN A 1082 -37.15 -21.50 11.03
CA ASN A 1082 -36.16 -21.03 12.01
C ASN A 1082 -34.96 -20.40 11.29
N LEU A 1083 -34.43 -21.06 10.25
CA LEU A 1083 -33.30 -20.58 9.45
C LEU A 1083 -33.63 -19.27 8.74
N LYS A 1084 -34.83 -19.14 8.19
CA LYS A 1084 -35.26 -17.89 7.55
C LYS A 1084 -35.36 -16.74 8.54
N LEU A 1085 -35.96 -16.96 9.72
CA LEU A 1085 -36.02 -15.93 10.77
C LEU A 1085 -34.62 -15.51 11.23
N ALA A 1086 -33.71 -16.47 11.40
CA ALA A 1086 -32.31 -16.22 11.74
C ALA A 1086 -31.56 -15.42 10.65
N ALA A 1087 -31.74 -15.77 9.37
CA ALA A 1087 -31.16 -15.06 8.24
C ALA A 1087 -31.72 -13.63 8.10
N ASP A 1088 -33.05 -13.46 8.24
CA ASP A 1088 -33.69 -12.15 8.22
C ASP A 1088 -33.25 -11.27 9.42
N GLN A 1089 -32.99 -11.86 10.59
CA GLN A 1089 -32.39 -11.17 11.75
C GLN A 1089 -30.93 -10.76 11.47
N ALA A 1090 -30.07 -11.67 11.02
CA ALA A 1090 -28.68 -11.36 10.68
C ALA A 1090 -28.59 -10.28 9.58
N ALA A 1091 -29.45 -10.36 8.57
CA ALA A 1091 -29.57 -9.37 7.52
C ALA A 1091 -30.11 -8.01 8.02
N ALA A 1092 -30.94 -7.99 9.08
CA ALA A 1092 -31.35 -6.74 9.73
C ALA A 1092 -30.20 -6.12 10.54
N SER A 1093 -29.47 -6.91 11.32
CA SER A 1093 -28.32 -6.46 12.12
C SER A 1093 -27.15 -5.98 11.23
N ALA A 1094 -26.88 -6.64 10.10
CA ALA A 1094 -25.91 -6.18 9.10
C ALA A 1094 -26.29 -4.83 8.45
N ARG A 1095 -27.55 -4.66 8.03
CA ARG A 1095 -28.07 -3.36 7.53
C ARG A 1095 -28.21 -2.31 8.64
N ALA A 1096 -28.10 -2.69 9.92
CA ALA A 1096 -27.99 -1.75 11.04
C ALA A 1096 -26.53 -1.34 11.31
N ALA A 1097 -25.59 -2.28 11.24
CA ALA A 1097 -24.16 -2.04 11.38
C ALA A 1097 -23.65 -1.04 10.33
N ALA A 1098 -24.09 -1.14 9.08
CA ALA A 1098 -23.74 -0.20 8.00
C ALA A 1098 -24.09 1.28 8.29
N LYS A 1099 -25.05 1.55 9.18
CA LYS A 1099 -25.45 2.92 9.56
C LYS A 1099 -24.51 3.56 10.58
N TRP A 1100 -23.51 2.82 11.06
CA TRP A 1100 -22.53 3.31 12.04
C TRP A 1100 -21.50 4.25 11.39
N GLU A 1101 -21.05 3.99 10.16
CA GLU A 1101 -20.05 4.81 9.46
C GLU A 1101 -20.53 6.26 9.29
N ALA A 1102 -21.67 6.49 8.65
CA ALA A 1102 -22.26 7.82 8.51
C ALA A 1102 -22.57 8.52 9.85
N LYS A 1103 -22.81 7.75 10.92
CA LYS A 1103 -22.97 8.27 12.28
C LYS A 1103 -21.61 8.69 12.88
N TRP A 1104 -20.56 7.94 12.62
CA TRP A 1104 -19.20 8.27 13.01
C TRP A 1104 -18.71 9.52 12.28
N GLU A 1105 -18.85 9.57 10.95
CA GLU A 1105 -18.51 10.74 10.13
C GLU A 1105 -19.21 12.00 10.63
N SER A 1106 -20.53 11.96 10.84
CA SER A 1106 -21.28 13.12 11.34
C SER A 1106 -20.92 13.53 12.77
N MET A 1107 -20.38 12.63 13.61
CA MET A 1107 -19.81 12.98 14.92
C MET A 1107 -18.41 13.61 14.81
N VAL A 1108 -17.57 13.17 13.86
CA VAL A 1108 -16.23 13.72 13.60
C VAL A 1108 -16.33 15.09 12.92
N LEU A 1109 -17.16 15.23 11.89
CA LEU A 1109 -17.47 16.52 11.25
C LEU A 1109 -18.12 17.49 12.25
N GLY A 1110 -19.04 17.01 13.09
CA GLY A 1110 -19.61 17.80 14.19
C GLY A 1110 -18.62 18.19 15.29
N ALA A 1111 -17.44 17.56 15.32
CA ALA A 1111 -16.30 17.89 16.17
C ALA A 1111 -15.17 18.62 15.40
N SER A 1112 -15.48 19.23 14.25
CA SER A 1112 -14.54 19.96 13.39
C SER A 1112 -13.36 19.10 12.91
N GLY A 1113 -13.64 17.87 12.48
CA GLY A 1113 -12.65 16.91 11.98
C GLY A 1113 -11.90 16.15 13.07
N TRP A 1114 -12.03 16.53 14.34
CA TRP A 1114 -11.33 15.88 15.45
C TRP A 1114 -12.08 14.64 15.97
N GLU A 1115 -11.45 13.46 15.92
CA GLU A 1115 -11.99 12.26 16.59
C GLU A 1115 -11.64 12.27 18.10
N PRO A 1116 -12.64 12.26 19.02
CA PRO A 1116 -12.36 12.03 20.44
C PRO A 1116 -11.83 10.61 20.67
N THR A 1117 -10.85 10.42 21.55
CA THR A 1117 -10.23 9.10 21.80
C THR A 1117 -11.25 8.00 22.16
N SER A 1118 -12.33 8.35 22.85
CA SER A 1118 -13.44 7.43 23.18
C SER A 1118 -14.33 7.05 21.98
N LEU A 1119 -14.28 7.80 20.89
CA LEU A 1119 -14.87 7.45 19.60
C LEU A 1119 -13.90 6.57 18.79
N GLY A 1120 -12.60 6.88 18.79
CA GLY A 1120 -11.57 6.04 18.15
C GLY A 1120 -11.53 4.60 18.69
N TRP A 1121 -11.63 4.43 20.02
CA TRP A 1121 -11.80 3.10 20.61
C TRP A 1121 -13.06 2.37 20.12
N ARG A 1122 -14.17 3.10 19.91
CA ARG A 1122 -15.42 2.53 19.37
C ARG A 1122 -15.33 2.21 17.87
N ARG A 1123 -14.52 2.96 17.12
CA ARG A 1123 -14.19 2.67 15.71
C ARG A 1123 -13.34 1.41 15.60
N CYS A 1124 -12.33 1.27 16.43
CA CYS A 1124 -11.49 0.07 16.48
C CYS A 1124 -12.29 -1.18 16.85
N ASP A 1125 -13.19 -1.08 17.83
CA ASP A 1125 -14.16 -2.12 18.22
C ASP A 1125 -15.14 -2.47 17.07
N TYR A 1126 -15.71 -1.45 16.43
CA TYR A 1126 -16.61 -1.64 15.28
C TYR A 1126 -15.92 -2.34 14.11
N ASN A 1127 -14.72 -1.89 13.71
CA ASN A 1127 -13.89 -2.54 12.70
C ASN A 1127 -13.57 -4.00 13.07
N ALA A 1128 -13.29 -4.27 14.35
CA ALA A 1128 -13.03 -5.62 14.83
C ALA A 1128 -14.28 -6.52 14.75
N ARG A 1129 -15.49 -5.98 15.00
CA ARG A 1129 -16.76 -6.71 14.85
C ARG A 1129 -17.17 -6.92 13.39
N LEU A 1130 -16.89 -5.97 12.50
CA LEU A 1130 -17.08 -6.18 11.05
C LEU A 1130 -16.22 -7.36 10.55
N ALA A 1131 -14.92 -7.35 10.86
CA ALA A 1131 -13.99 -8.41 10.47
C ALA A 1131 -14.34 -9.77 11.10
N LYS A 1132 -14.75 -9.79 12.37
CA LYS A 1132 -15.12 -11.02 13.10
C LYS A 1132 -16.42 -11.66 12.59
N PHE A 1133 -17.23 -10.98 11.77
CA PHE A 1133 -18.56 -11.47 11.40
C PHE A 1133 -18.54 -12.84 10.70
N GLU A 1134 -17.65 -13.07 9.73
CA GLU A 1134 -17.48 -14.39 9.09
C GLU A 1134 -16.88 -15.43 10.06
N SER A 1135 -16.04 -15.00 11.01
CA SER A 1135 -15.52 -15.87 12.08
C SER A 1135 -16.60 -16.31 13.09
N ASP A 1136 -17.68 -15.53 13.25
CA ASP A 1136 -18.88 -15.95 14.01
C ASP A 1136 -19.82 -16.85 13.21
N LEU A 1137 -19.63 -16.99 11.88
CA LEU A 1137 -20.35 -17.94 11.03
C LEU A 1137 -19.67 -19.31 10.95
N LEU A 1138 -18.80 -19.64 11.91
CA LEU A 1138 -18.14 -20.94 12.02
C LEU A 1138 -18.88 -21.86 13.02
N ASP A 1139 -19.12 -23.12 12.64
CA ASP A 1139 -19.38 -24.19 13.60
C ASP A 1139 -18.05 -24.82 14.04
N ALA A 1140 -17.72 -24.69 15.33
CA ALA A 1140 -16.53 -25.30 15.92
C ALA A 1140 -16.49 -26.84 15.85
N ALA A 1141 -17.62 -27.50 15.53
CA ALA A 1141 -17.66 -28.95 15.25
C ALA A 1141 -17.25 -29.33 13.82
N GLY A 1142 -17.22 -28.36 12.89
CA GLY A 1142 -17.03 -28.58 11.47
C GLY A 1142 -18.20 -29.30 10.78
N MET A 1143 -18.11 -29.48 9.46
CA MET A 1143 -19.10 -30.21 8.68
C MET A 1143 -19.06 -31.72 8.96
N HIS A 1144 -20.22 -32.38 8.84
CA HIS A 1144 -20.31 -33.82 9.11
C HIS A 1144 -19.41 -34.63 8.16
N ASN A 1145 -18.53 -35.46 8.73
CA ASN A 1145 -17.44 -36.19 8.05
C ASN A 1145 -16.28 -35.34 7.48
N ARG A 1146 -16.34 -34.00 7.55
CA ARG A 1146 -15.42 -33.03 6.92
C ARG A 1146 -15.07 -31.89 7.91
N THR A 1147 -14.35 -32.20 8.98
CA THR A 1147 -14.26 -31.34 10.17
C THR A 1147 -13.30 -30.14 10.08
N GLN A 1148 -12.44 -30.05 9.05
CA GLN A 1148 -11.65 -28.83 8.78
C GLN A 1148 -12.54 -27.68 8.31
N TYR A 1149 -13.51 -27.99 7.43
CA TYR A 1149 -14.52 -27.07 6.95
C TYR A 1149 -15.48 -26.70 8.08
N LYS A 1150 -15.39 -25.44 8.55
CA LYS A 1150 -16.10 -24.93 9.74
C LYS A 1150 -17.15 -23.87 9.37
N HIS A 1151 -16.95 -23.12 8.30
CA HIS A 1151 -17.87 -22.07 7.88
C HIS A 1151 -19.25 -22.61 7.47
N VAL A 1152 -20.35 -21.97 7.89
CA VAL A 1152 -21.71 -22.52 7.72
C VAL A 1152 -22.46 -22.03 6.49
N VAL A 1153 -22.00 -20.94 5.86
CA VAL A 1153 -22.61 -20.36 4.65
C VAL A 1153 -21.83 -20.75 3.41
N PHE A 1154 -20.57 -20.34 3.32
CA PHE A 1154 -19.60 -20.75 2.27
C PHE A 1154 -19.05 -22.17 2.46
N GLY A 1155 -18.32 -22.63 1.46
CA GLY A 1155 -17.55 -23.89 1.47
C GLY A 1155 -18.04 -24.96 0.48
N PRO A 1156 -17.18 -25.94 0.13
CA PRO A 1156 -17.47 -26.94 -0.91
C PRO A 1156 -18.66 -27.83 -0.59
N GLN A 1157 -19.50 -28.08 -1.59
CA GLN A 1157 -20.54 -29.13 -1.53
C GLN A 1157 -19.90 -30.52 -1.70
N PHE A 1158 -20.47 -31.55 -1.07
CA PHE A 1158 -20.03 -32.93 -1.29
C PHE A 1158 -20.16 -33.35 -2.77
N GLY A 1159 -19.03 -33.53 -3.45
CA GLY A 1159 -18.96 -34.06 -4.81
C GLY A 1159 -19.61 -33.16 -5.89
N ALA A 1160 -19.52 -31.84 -5.72
CA ALA A 1160 -19.58 -30.91 -6.85
C ALA A 1160 -18.23 -30.85 -7.58
N GLU A 1161 -18.17 -30.18 -8.73
CA GLU A 1161 -16.91 -29.94 -9.46
C GLU A 1161 -16.13 -28.75 -8.85
N GLU A 1162 -14.82 -28.68 -9.07
CA GLU A 1162 -13.95 -27.62 -8.57
C GLU A 1162 -14.38 -26.25 -9.10
N GLY A 1163 -14.76 -25.34 -8.19
CA GLY A 1163 -15.33 -24.03 -8.49
C GLY A 1163 -16.78 -23.85 -8.01
N ASP A 1164 -17.56 -24.94 -7.87
CA ASP A 1164 -18.96 -24.89 -7.44
C ASP A 1164 -19.09 -24.88 -5.90
N GLU A 1165 -18.79 -23.74 -5.25
CA GLU A 1165 -19.27 -23.50 -3.88
C GLU A 1165 -20.80 -23.42 -3.83
N ALA A 1166 -21.39 -24.10 -2.85
CA ALA A 1166 -22.84 -24.18 -2.72
C ALA A 1166 -23.30 -23.77 -1.33
N TYR A 1167 -23.96 -22.60 -1.24
CA TYR A 1167 -24.32 -21.99 0.04
C TYR A 1167 -25.08 -22.94 0.97
N PHE A 1168 -24.67 -22.98 2.23
CA PHE A 1168 -25.07 -23.91 3.29
C PHE A 1168 -24.72 -25.39 2.97
N PRO A 1169 -23.44 -25.70 2.70
CA PRO A 1169 -23.00 -27.04 2.29
C PRO A 1169 -23.33 -28.11 3.33
N SER A 1170 -23.24 -27.81 4.63
CA SER A 1170 -23.61 -28.73 5.72
C SER A 1170 -25.07 -29.20 5.67
N ILE A 1171 -25.99 -28.33 5.22
CA ILE A 1171 -27.40 -28.67 5.02
C ILE A 1171 -27.56 -29.47 3.73
N ARG A 1172 -26.89 -29.06 2.65
CA ARG A 1172 -26.93 -29.73 1.34
C ARG A 1172 -26.43 -31.17 1.41
N ASP A 1173 -25.26 -31.39 1.99
CA ASP A 1173 -24.67 -32.72 2.24
C ASP A 1173 -25.64 -33.62 3.02
N SER A 1174 -26.26 -33.08 4.07
CA SER A 1174 -27.20 -33.83 4.93
C SER A 1174 -28.51 -34.18 4.21
N VAL A 1175 -28.95 -33.35 3.26
CA VAL A 1175 -30.08 -33.65 2.35
C VAL A 1175 -29.67 -34.72 1.33
N LEU A 1176 -28.50 -34.58 0.70
CA LEU A 1176 -27.98 -35.53 -0.28
C LEU A 1176 -27.69 -36.91 0.32
N SER A 1177 -27.32 -36.97 1.61
CA SER A 1177 -27.17 -38.24 2.34
C SER A 1177 -28.50 -38.93 2.68
N GLY A 1178 -29.64 -38.35 2.31
CA GLY A 1178 -30.99 -38.86 2.60
C GLY A 1178 -31.38 -38.87 4.08
N ASN A 1179 -30.58 -38.28 4.98
CA ASN A 1179 -30.78 -38.36 6.42
C ASN A 1179 -31.55 -37.14 6.94
N ALA A 1180 -32.88 -37.21 6.89
CA ALA A 1180 -33.76 -36.11 7.28
C ALA A 1180 -33.56 -35.59 8.73
N THR A 1181 -33.12 -36.43 9.67
CA THR A 1181 -32.87 -35.96 11.06
C THR A 1181 -31.56 -35.19 11.17
N LEU A 1182 -30.52 -35.61 10.45
CA LEU A 1182 -29.26 -34.87 10.32
C LEU A 1182 -29.47 -33.55 9.56
N ALA A 1183 -30.28 -33.57 8.49
CA ALA A 1183 -30.61 -32.37 7.71
C ALA A 1183 -31.38 -31.33 8.56
N GLN A 1184 -32.38 -31.74 9.33
CA GLN A 1184 -33.08 -30.81 10.24
C GLN A 1184 -32.16 -30.29 11.34
N PHE A 1185 -31.31 -31.16 11.92
CA PHE A 1185 -30.30 -30.73 12.90
C PHE A 1185 -29.33 -29.68 12.31
N ALA A 1186 -28.87 -29.86 11.07
CA ALA A 1186 -28.04 -28.88 10.37
C ALA A 1186 -28.80 -27.55 10.17
N VAL A 1187 -30.07 -27.59 9.71
CA VAL A 1187 -30.90 -26.38 9.54
C VAL A 1187 -31.03 -25.58 10.85
N ASP A 1188 -31.37 -26.25 11.96
CA ASP A 1188 -31.52 -25.60 13.26
C ASP A 1188 -30.18 -25.15 13.87
N ARG A 1189 -29.07 -25.87 13.58
CA ARG A 1189 -27.72 -25.50 14.02
C ARG A 1189 -27.21 -24.24 13.31
N VAL A 1190 -27.37 -24.15 12.00
CA VAL A 1190 -27.03 -22.95 11.21
C VAL A 1190 -27.88 -21.75 11.66
N ALA A 1191 -29.18 -21.96 11.95
CA ALA A 1191 -30.04 -20.92 12.47
C ALA A 1191 -29.55 -20.34 13.82
N GLN A 1192 -29.07 -21.19 14.74
CA GLN A 1192 -28.47 -20.73 16.00
C GLN A 1192 -27.19 -19.91 15.80
N ILE A 1193 -26.34 -20.32 14.85
CA ILE A 1193 -25.08 -19.65 14.53
C ILE A 1193 -25.34 -18.27 13.90
N LEU A 1194 -26.29 -18.17 12.96
CA LEU A 1194 -26.71 -16.89 12.37
C LEU A 1194 -27.29 -15.91 13.42
N ILE A 1195 -28.09 -16.40 14.38
CA ILE A 1195 -28.60 -15.56 15.49
C ILE A 1195 -27.44 -15.05 16.35
N LYS A 1196 -26.48 -15.92 16.73
CA LYS A 1196 -25.30 -15.51 17.51
C LYS A 1196 -24.47 -14.45 16.76
N ALA A 1197 -24.18 -14.67 15.48
CA ALA A 1197 -23.42 -13.72 14.66
C ALA A 1197 -24.12 -12.35 14.56
N ALA A 1198 -25.46 -12.34 14.50
CA ALA A 1198 -26.25 -11.10 14.53
C ALA A 1198 -26.13 -10.34 15.87
N GLU A 1199 -26.17 -11.06 17.00
CA GLU A 1199 -26.03 -10.50 18.34
C GLU A 1199 -24.61 -9.96 18.61
N GLU A 1200 -23.58 -10.69 18.19
CA GLU A 1200 -22.17 -10.25 18.26
C GLU A 1200 -21.92 -9.01 17.39
N LEU A 1201 -22.52 -8.95 16.20
CA LEU A 1201 -22.40 -7.82 15.28
C LEU A 1201 -23.08 -6.54 15.81
N GLU A 1202 -24.29 -6.63 16.37
CA GLU A 1202 -24.91 -5.51 17.10
C GLU A 1202 -24.02 -5.06 18.27
N GLY A 1203 -23.37 -6.03 18.92
CA GLY A 1203 -22.56 -5.86 20.12
C GLY A 1203 -23.43 -5.88 21.38
N ALA A 1204 -22.81 -6.25 22.51
CA ALA A 1204 -23.50 -6.31 23.79
C ALA A 1204 -24.17 -4.96 24.13
N LYS A 1205 -25.49 -4.97 24.28
CA LYS A 1205 -26.30 -3.81 24.70
C LYS A 1205 -25.88 -3.41 26.11
N ALA A 1206 -25.00 -2.41 26.20
CA ALA A 1206 -24.38 -1.96 27.44
C ALA A 1206 -25.43 -1.60 28.51
N SER A 1207 -25.38 -2.32 29.63
CA SER A 1207 -26.32 -2.28 30.75
C SER A 1207 -25.88 -1.39 31.91
#